data_AF-A0AB34KAV6-F1
#
_entry.id   AF-A0AB34KAV6-F1
#
_cell.length_a   1.000
_cell.length_b   1.000
_cell.length_c   1.000
_cell.angle_alpha   90.00
_cell.angle_beta   90.00
_cell.angle_gamma   90.00
#
_symmetry.space_group_name_H-M   'P 1'
#
loop_
_entity.id
_entity.type
_entity.pdbx_description
1 polymer ?
#
loop_
_entity_poly.entity_id
_entity_poly.type
_entity_poly.pdbx_seq_one_letter_code
_entity_poly.pdbx_strand_id
1 'polypeptide(L)'
;MDDFIKELQYNGHTNWSPHDQPESLLMEIESGIIIRDVQTDIGRQMQQPTCCGNAVMQLNMGEGKSSVIAPMVAVNLADGHRLVRVVVGKPQSKQMAQMLVSKLGGLADRRIYHLPFSRALALDRGAAKIVDDLLHECVANRGILLVQPEHLLSFKLMAPECYISGNEETGHQLVRTQDFLNQYARDIVDESDENFSVRFELIYTMGTQNSIEMSPDRWYIIQQVFEVIRRIAPMVAEQELDSLEVHPVRAGEFPRVRILGTASGSTLVSRVAKEICESGLDGLQVSRQSEKVRKAVYSYITKPALSENEISAVEDGIFWTDTTKAPLLLLRGIFAGGVLLFCLGQKRWRVNYGLASRTPSTRLAVPYRAKDSPSLRSEFSHPDVVLLLTSLCHYYQGLDDEDLFTALAHLIDSDQADIEYQSWVNDAFQLPYYFRQLQGVNLKDRPQCVDDLFPALRRGKGTIDYFLSHIVFPKEMMEFTHKLSASGWDIGKQRNELMTGFSGTNDSRYLLPMDVEQLDLHQQKHTNAMVLEYLLQDGNSVELLKPNNKDSTDADFLLLSIVQFQWEVQVILDVGAQILELTNLEVATSWLKLSQTDKEAVVFVNTQDELCVVDREGRIDLLHVSSFESRLDSCLVFLDESHTRGIDIKLPAHYRAAVTLGANLTKDRLVQACMRMRRLGHGQTVAFCVPPEIQDKIRSMDCDPGNEIEVSDVILWSISETHREMHRNVPLWAAQGERFIRQQDLWQQITENGETSLNESNATHFLEEESQTLEQRYRPQRNSNKPVDAPSANGLQTTSKAIVDRCREFGQLNFGSSVLLEEQERELSPEIEHERQVQRPPPAQPAVHYLHPDVKRFALGDTTPSSSEGYMAAFESLARLSIARQIDLSQFAAEGKLLVSADFATTITRSDILGTSDAFQRHVGWIITRYTYDDGRIQSFMAISPYEANLLH
;
A
#
# COMPACT_ATOMS: atom_id res chain seq x y z
N MET A 1 -47.40 10.68 0.51
CA MET A 1 -48.29 11.50 -0.33
C MET A 1 -47.48 12.21 -1.41
N ASP A 2 -46.36 12.85 -1.07
CA ASP A 2 -45.49 13.52 -2.05
C ASP A 2 -44.85 12.59 -3.10
N ASP A 3 -44.35 11.41 -2.71
CA ASP A 3 -43.79 10.45 -3.68
C ASP A 3 -44.86 9.95 -4.67
N PHE A 4 -46.08 9.71 -4.18
CA PHE A 4 -47.20 9.31 -5.02
C PHE A 4 -47.64 10.43 -5.98
N ILE A 5 -47.61 11.69 -5.55
CA ILE A 5 -47.88 12.84 -6.42
C ILE A 5 -46.78 12.98 -7.48
N LYS A 6 -45.51 12.77 -7.13
CA LYS A 6 -44.41 12.74 -8.11
C LYS A 6 -44.58 11.61 -9.12
N GLU A 7 -44.94 10.40 -8.68
CA GLU A 7 -45.18 9.27 -9.60
C GLU A 7 -46.35 9.53 -10.55
N LEU A 8 -47.44 10.15 -10.07
CA LEU A 8 -48.60 10.53 -10.91
C LEU A 8 -48.29 11.60 -11.96
N GLN A 9 -47.19 12.34 -11.83
CA GLN A 9 -46.78 13.33 -12.84
C GLN A 9 -46.09 12.69 -14.05
N TYR A 10 -45.69 11.42 -13.97
CA TYR A 10 -45.03 10.71 -15.07
C TYR A 10 -46.06 9.88 -15.85
N ASN A 11 -46.39 10.34 -17.06
CA ASN A 11 -47.32 9.63 -17.95
C ASN A 11 -46.73 8.33 -18.52
N GLY A 12 -45.40 8.14 -18.45
CA GLY A 12 -44.68 7.01 -19.06
C GLY A 12 -44.71 7.05 -20.59
N HIS A 13 -43.75 6.39 -21.24
CA HIS A 13 -43.75 6.16 -22.71
C HIS A 13 -44.00 7.40 -23.58
N THR A 14 -43.58 8.59 -23.12
CA THR A 14 -43.79 9.87 -23.82
C THR A 14 -42.69 10.13 -24.85
N ASN A 15 -41.44 9.85 -24.48
CA ASN A 15 -40.28 10.07 -25.32
C ASN A 15 -39.81 8.79 -26.03
N TRP A 16 -40.28 7.59 -25.66
CA TRP A 16 -39.99 6.31 -26.33
C TRP A 16 -41.23 5.44 -26.53
N SER A 17 -41.15 4.49 -27.47
CA SER A 17 -42.24 3.57 -27.82
C SER A 17 -41.90 2.15 -27.38
N PRO A 18 -42.79 1.47 -26.62
CA PRO A 18 -42.62 0.07 -26.27
C PRO A 18 -42.55 -0.88 -27.47
N HIS A 19 -43.07 -0.48 -28.63
CA HIS A 19 -42.95 -1.26 -29.87
C HIS A 19 -41.53 -1.23 -30.45
N ASP A 20 -40.82 -0.11 -30.27
CA ASP A 20 -39.47 0.07 -30.83
C ASP A 20 -38.38 -0.47 -29.88
N GLN A 21 -38.70 -0.62 -28.58
CA GLN A 21 -37.80 -1.12 -27.54
C GLN A 21 -38.52 -2.14 -26.64
N PRO A 22 -38.86 -3.33 -27.15
CA PRO A 22 -39.61 -4.32 -26.39
C PRO A 22 -38.84 -4.83 -25.17
N GLU A 23 -37.52 -4.91 -25.22
CA GLU A 23 -36.69 -5.33 -24.09
C GLU A 23 -36.77 -4.35 -22.90
N SER A 24 -36.79 -3.04 -23.18
CA SER A 24 -36.99 -2.01 -22.15
C SER A 24 -38.37 -2.16 -21.48
N LEU A 25 -39.41 -2.50 -22.25
CA LEU A 25 -40.75 -2.78 -21.70
C LEU A 25 -40.76 -4.02 -20.82
N LEU A 26 -40.10 -5.11 -21.23
CA LEU A 26 -40.02 -6.33 -20.43
C LEU A 26 -39.32 -6.07 -19.09
N MET A 27 -38.23 -5.29 -19.11
CA MET A 27 -37.54 -4.85 -17.89
C MET A 27 -38.43 -3.98 -16.99
N GLU A 28 -39.23 -3.08 -17.58
CA GLU A 28 -40.19 -2.23 -16.87
C GLU A 28 -41.22 -3.07 -16.11
N ILE A 29 -41.81 -4.06 -16.79
CA ILE A 29 -42.79 -5.00 -16.22
C ILE A 29 -42.17 -5.86 -15.12
N GLU A 30 -40.99 -6.43 -15.37
CA GLU A 30 -40.29 -7.29 -14.41
C GLU A 30 -39.87 -6.54 -13.15
N SER A 31 -39.44 -5.29 -13.30
CA SER A 31 -39.03 -4.44 -12.19
C SER A 31 -40.22 -3.80 -11.45
N GLY A 32 -41.43 -3.80 -12.03
CA GLY A 32 -42.60 -3.10 -11.47
C GLY A 32 -42.40 -1.59 -11.36
N ILE A 33 -41.69 -0.98 -12.33
CA ILE A 33 -41.41 0.46 -12.37
C ILE A 33 -42.01 1.11 -13.63
N ILE A 34 -41.87 2.42 -13.78
CA ILE A 34 -42.04 3.13 -15.07
C ILE A 34 -40.72 3.82 -15.39
N ILE A 35 -40.18 3.58 -16.59
CA ILE A 35 -38.93 4.23 -17.02
C ILE A 35 -39.21 5.71 -17.29
N ARG A 36 -38.44 6.58 -16.63
CA ARG A 36 -38.60 8.04 -16.71
C ARG A 36 -37.95 8.59 -17.99
N ASP A 37 -38.51 9.68 -18.52
CA ASP A 37 -38.02 10.33 -19.74
C ASP A 37 -36.52 10.61 -19.70
N VAL A 38 -36.01 11.12 -18.58
CA VAL A 38 -34.58 11.41 -18.39
C VAL A 38 -33.70 10.15 -18.46
N GLN A 39 -34.18 9.02 -17.92
CA GLN A 39 -33.45 7.75 -17.95
C GLN A 39 -33.34 7.23 -19.38
N THR A 40 -34.41 7.38 -20.16
CA THR A 40 -34.46 7.01 -21.58
C THR A 40 -33.58 7.91 -22.44
N ASP A 41 -33.62 9.22 -22.22
CA ASP A 41 -32.80 10.19 -22.97
C ASP A 41 -31.32 9.89 -22.77
N ILE A 42 -30.91 9.63 -21.52
CA ILE A 42 -29.52 9.28 -21.19
C ILE A 42 -29.16 7.89 -21.74
N GLY A 43 -30.08 6.92 -21.64
CA GLY A 43 -29.88 5.60 -22.23
C GLY A 43 -29.62 5.65 -23.73
N ARG A 44 -30.30 6.52 -24.48
CA ARG A 44 -30.01 6.75 -25.90
C ARG A 44 -28.63 7.33 -26.13
N GLN A 45 -28.23 8.32 -25.33
CA GLN A 45 -26.90 8.90 -25.42
C GLN A 45 -25.82 7.86 -25.14
N MET A 46 -26.04 6.93 -24.19
CA MET A 46 -25.08 5.83 -23.98
C MET A 46 -25.03 4.85 -25.15
N GLN A 47 -26.18 4.51 -25.72
CA GLN A 47 -26.21 3.60 -26.87
C GLN A 47 -25.51 4.24 -28.08
N GLN A 48 -25.77 5.53 -28.32
CA GLN A 48 -25.28 6.31 -29.45
C GLN A 48 -24.88 7.72 -29.00
N PRO A 49 -23.65 7.91 -28.50
CA PRO A 49 -23.20 9.21 -28.00
C PRO A 49 -22.99 10.20 -29.13
N THR A 50 -23.33 11.47 -28.89
CA THR A 50 -23.23 12.55 -29.89
C THR A 50 -21.82 12.84 -30.36
N CYS A 51 -20.81 12.53 -29.55
CA CYS A 51 -19.40 12.69 -29.91
C CYS A 51 -18.87 11.58 -30.84
N CYS A 52 -19.66 10.52 -31.08
CA CYS A 52 -19.23 9.33 -31.83
C CYS A 52 -17.94 8.67 -31.29
N GLY A 53 -17.59 8.92 -30.03
CA GLY A 53 -16.41 8.39 -29.35
C GLY A 53 -16.76 7.79 -27.98
N ASN A 54 -15.75 7.39 -27.21
CA ASN A 54 -15.96 6.92 -25.85
C ASN A 54 -16.45 8.09 -24.99
N ALA A 55 -17.41 7.84 -24.11
CA ALA A 55 -18.06 8.92 -23.36
C ALA A 55 -18.44 8.54 -21.94
N VAL A 56 -18.21 9.45 -20.99
CA VAL A 56 -18.73 9.36 -19.62
C VAL A 56 -19.76 10.45 -19.43
N MET A 57 -20.91 10.08 -18.86
CA MET A 57 -21.99 11.00 -18.54
C MET A 57 -22.11 11.16 -17.03
N GLN A 58 -22.46 12.36 -16.58
CA GLN A 58 -22.76 12.56 -15.17
C GLN A 58 -24.22 12.17 -14.89
N LEU A 59 -24.51 11.50 -13.78
CA LEU A 59 -25.89 11.28 -13.36
C LEU A 59 -25.99 11.38 -11.85
N ASN A 60 -27.10 11.95 -11.37
CA ASN A 60 -27.29 12.15 -9.96
C ASN A 60 -27.48 10.82 -9.24
N MET A 61 -26.96 10.73 -8.01
CA MET A 61 -27.14 9.55 -7.20
C MET A 61 -28.62 9.36 -6.85
N GLY A 62 -29.15 8.16 -7.10
CA GLY A 62 -30.55 7.83 -6.84
C GLY A 62 -31.48 8.04 -8.04
N GLU A 63 -30.98 8.49 -9.19
CA GLU A 63 -31.76 8.60 -10.44
C GLU A 63 -31.88 7.27 -11.20
N GLY A 64 -31.30 6.20 -10.68
CA GLY A 64 -31.37 4.86 -11.25
C GLY A 64 -30.28 4.54 -12.29
N LYS A 65 -29.06 5.09 -12.12
CA LYS A 65 -27.88 4.78 -12.96
C LYS A 65 -27.67 3.28 -13.13
N SER A 66 -27.32 2.63 -12.04
CA SER A 66 -27.02 1.20 -11.96
C SER A 66 -28.29 0.36 -12.01
N SER A 67 -29.40 0.85 -11.43
CA SER A 67 -30.62 0.05 -11.29
C SER A 67 -31.58 0.14 -12.48
N VAL A 68 -31.47 1.11 -13.39
CA VAL A 68 -32.39 1.26 -14.52
C VAL A 68 -31.62 1.44 -15.82
N ILE A 69 -30.73 2.42 -15.87
CA ILE A 69 -30.10 2.84 -17.14
C ILE A 69 -29.09 1.80 -17.62
N ALA A 70 -28.16 1.35 -16.77
CA ALA A 70 -27.18 0.35 -17.15
C ALA A 70 -27.81 -0.98 -17.64
N PRO A 71 -28.80 -1.58 -16.94
CA PRO A 71 -29.51 -2.76 -17.43
C PRO A 71 -30.25 -2.53 -18.75
N MET A 72 -30.95 -1.39 -18.86
CA MET A 72 -31.69 -1.02 -20.07
C MET A 72 -30.75 -0.85 -21.27
N VAL A 73 -29.60 -0.22 -21.07
CA VAL A 73 -28.59 -0.05 -22.12
C VAL A 73 -27.95 -1.39 -22.47
N ALA A 74 -27.61 -2.21 -21.47
CA ALA A 74 -27.00 -3.52 -21.67
C ALA A 74 -27.90 -4.46 -22.49
N VAL A 75 -29.20 -4.53 -22.16
CA VAL A 75 -30.13 -5.41 -22.88
C VAL A 75 -30.36 -4.98 -24.32
N ASN A 76 -30.40 -3.66 -24.58
CA ASN A 76 -30.58 -3.12 -25.93
C ASN A 76 -29.32 -3.28 -26.80
N LEU A 77 -28.13 -3.27 -26.20
CA LEU A 77 -26.86 -3.47 -26.92
C LEU A 77 -26.53 -4.95 -27.16
N ALA A 78 -27.15 -5.87 -26.41
CA ALA A 78 -26.94 -7.31 -26.55
C ALA A 78 -27.72 -7.88 -27.75
N ASP A 79 -27.31 -7.47 -28.95
CA ASP A 79 -27.98 -7.79 -30.22
C ASP A 79 -27.60 -9.16 -30.82
N GLY A 80 -26.54 -9.79 -30.29
CA GLY A 80 -25.97 -11.04 -30.79
C GLY A 80 -24.84 -10.86 -31.80
N HIS A 81 -24.42 -9.61 -32.04
CA HIS A 81 -23.25 -9.27 -32.86
C HIS A 81 -22.11 -8.69 -32.02
N ARG A 82 -22.43 -8.07 -30.88
CA ARG A 82 -21.46 -7.47 -29.96
C ARG A 82 -21.38 -8.23 -28.66
N LEU A 83 -20.20 -8.20 -28.03
CA LEU A 83 -20.02 -8.65 -26.66
C LEU A 83 -20.28 -7.47 -25.72
N VAL A 84 -21.43 -7.44 -25.07
CA VAL A 84 -21.75 -6.41 -24.07
C VAL A 84 -21.09 -6.74 -22.75
N ARG A 85 -20.26 -5.81 -22.26
CA ARG A 85 -19.58 -5.94 -20.97
C ARG A 85 -20.03 -4.83 -20.03
N VAL A 86 -20.47 -5.21 -18.84
CA VAL A 86 -20.72 -4.28 -17.74
C VAL A 86 -19.49 -4.32 -16.84
N VAL A 87 -18.78 -3.19 -16.75
CA VAL A 87 -17.55 -3.03 -15.96
C VAL A 87 -17.89 -2.30 -14.66
N VAL A 88 -17.60 -2.94 -13.53
CA VAL A 88 -17.85 -2.37 -12.20
C VAL A 88 -16.69 -2.64 -11.26
N GLY A 89 -16.48 -1.74 -10.30
CA GLY A 89 -15.53 -1.94 -9.23
C GLY A 89 -15.91 -3.13 -8.34
N LYS A 90 -14.91 -3.78 -7.74
CA LYS A 90 -15.10 -4.93 -6.85
C LYS A 90 -16.17 -4.77 -5.76
N PRO A 91 -16.27 -3.63 -5.03
CA PRO A 91 -17.30 -3.45 -3.99
C PRO A 91 -18.73 -3.53 -4.53
N GLN A 92 -18.95 -3.06 -5.76
CA GLN A 92 -20.27 -2.95 -6.39
C GLN A 92 -20.64 -4.24 -7.15
N SER A 93 -19.66 -5.11 -7.42
CA SER A 93 -19.82 -6.28 -8.29
C SER A 93 -20.93 -7.25 -7.85
N LYS A 94 -21.02 -7.56 -6.55
CA LYS A 94 -22.05 -8.46 -6.02
C LYS A 94 -23.46 -7.86 -6.16
N GLN A 95 -23.61 -6.58 -5.84
CA GLN A 95 -24.88 -5.86 -5.96
C GLN A 95 -25.30 -5.71 -7.44
N MET A 96 -24.37 -5.35 -8.32
CA MET A 96 -24.60 -5.26 -9.77
C MET A 96 -25.02 -6.63 -10.34
N ALA A 97 -24.37 -7.72 -9.92
CA ALA A 97 -24.74 -9.07 -10.36
C ALA A 97 -26.18 -9.43 -9.97
N GLN A 98 -26.54 -9.25 -8.70
CA GLN A 98 -27.91 -9.50 -8.23
C GLN A 98 -28.93 -8.64 -8.98
N MET A 99 -28.60 -7.38 -9.20
CA MET A 99 -29.46 -6.42 -9.90
C MET A 99 -29.67 -6.82 -11.37
N LEU A 100 -28.60 -7.12 -12.12
CA LEU A 100 -28.69 -7.57 -13.51
C LEU A 100 -29.48 -8.88 -13.63
N VAL A 101 -29.23 -9.85 -12.75
CA VAL A 101 -29.98 -11.13 -12.73
C VAL A 101 -31.46 -10.88 -12.45
N SER A 102 -31.79 -10.05 -11.46
CA SER A 102 -33.19 -9.76 -11.10
C SER A 102 -33.98 -9.05 -12.19
N LYS A 103 -33.31 -8.24 -13.02
CA LYS A 103 -33.98 -7.39 -14.02
C LYS A 103 -33.99 -7.95 -15.42
N LEU A 104 -32.98 -8.75 -15.75
CA LEU A 104 -32.75 -9.22 -17.11
C LEU A 104 -32.82 -10.74 -17.23
N GLY A 105 -32.74 -11.48 -16.10
CA GLY A 105 -32.72 -12.94 -16.08
C GLY A 105 -34.09 -13.62 -16.21
N GLY A 106 -35.20 -12.89 -16.09
CA GLY A 106 -36.55 -13.45 -16.21
C GLY A 106 -37.18 -13.18 -17.57
N LEU A 107 -38.06 -12.18 -17.67
CA LEU A 107 -38.83 -11.90 -18.89
C LEU A 107 -37.96 -11.54 -20.10
N ALA A 108 -36.86 -10.82 -19.87
CA ALA A 108 -35.92 -10.46 -20.94
C ALA A 108 -35.03 -11.65 -21.39
N ASP A 109 -34.97 -12.73 -20.61
CA ASP A 109 -34.19 -13.96 -20.86
C ASP A 109 -32.74 -13.67 -21.28
N ARG A 110 -32.03 -12.91 -20.45
CA ARG A 110 -30.61 -12.57 -20.65
C ARG A 110 -29.78 -13.24 -19.56
N ARG A 111 -28.90 -14.14 -19.98
CA ARG A 111 -27.93 -14.77 -19.09
C ARG A 111 -26.81 -13.81 -18.74
N ILE A 112 -26.49 -13.72 -17.45
CA ILE A 112 -25.34 -12.95 -16.95
C ILE A 112 -24.14 -13.89 -16.86
N TYR A 113 -23.10 -13.59 -17.62
CA TYR A 113 -21.82 -14.29 -17.64
C TYR A 113 -20.82 -13.57 -16.74
N HIS A 114 -19.84 -14.31 -16.24
CA HIS A 114 -18.72 -13.78 -15.46
C HIS A 114 -17.41 -14.28 -16.04
N LEU A 115 -16.40 -13.41 -16.03
CA LEU A 115 -15.03 -13.78 -16.39
C LEU A 115 -14.08 -13.31 -15.27
N PRO A 116 -14.04 -14.00 -14.12
CA PRO A 116 -13.01 -13.77 -13.12
C PRO A 116 -11.67 -14.22 -13.71
N PHE A 117 -10.83 -13.26 -14.09
CA PHE A 117 -9.56 -13.51 -14.74
C PHE A 117 -8.41 -12.91 -13.94
N SER A 118 -7.36 -13.69 -13.70
CA SER A 118 -6.13 -13.25 -13.03
C SER A 118 -4.93 -14.09 -13.51
N ARG A 119 -3.70 -13.62 -13.28
CA ARG A 119 -2.46 -14.36 -13.54
C ARG A 119 -2.45 -15.76 -12.91
N ALA A 120 -3.08 -15.89 -11.73
CA ALA A 120 -3.13 -17.13 -10.95
C ALA A 120 -3.87 -18.29 -11.64
N LEU A 121 -4.64 -18.05 -12.69
CA LEU A 121 -5.35 -19.11 -13.42
C LEU A 121 -4.41 -20.08 -14.16
N ALA A 122 -3.12 -19.75 -14.32
CA ALA A 122 -2.09 -20.59 -14.94
C ALA A 122 -2.60 -21.30 -16.21
N LEU A 123 -3.04 -20.50 -17.18
CA LEU A 123 -3.76 -21.00 -18.35
C LEU A 123 -2.85 -21.82 -19.27
N ASP A 124 -3.34 -23.01 -19.63
CA ASP A 124 -2.88 -23.71 -20.82
C ASP A 124 -3.72 -23.32 -22.03
N ARG A 125 -3.31 -23.79 -23.21
CA ARG A 125 -4.01 -23.55 -24.47
C ARG A 125 -5.48 -24.00 -24.43
N GLY A 126 -5.77 -25.12 -23.76
CA GLY A 126 -7.12 -25.66 -23.65
C GLY A 126 -8.04 -24.73 -22.85
N ALA A 127 -7.56 -24.28 -21.69
CA ALA A 127 -8.26 -23.32 -20.85
C ALA A 127 -8.43 -21.96 -21.53
N ALA A 128 -7.40 -21.47 -22.23
CA ALA A 128 -7.49 -20.24 -23.02
C ALA A 128 -8.56 -20.35 -24.12
N LYS A 129 -8.70 -21.52 -24.75
CA LYS A 129 -9.76 -21.78 -25.72
C LYS A 129 -11.15 -21.84 -25.07
N ILE A 130 -11.29 -22.40 -23.87
CA ILE A 130 -12.57 -22.39 -23.13
C ILE A 130 -13.02 -20.95 -22.85
N VAL A 131 -12.09 -20.07 -22.49
CA VAL A 131 -12.40 -18.64 -22.32
C VAL A 131 -12.91 -18.03 -23.61
N ASP A 132 -12.22 -18.27 -24.74
CA ASP A 132 -12.65 -17.82 -26.07
C ASP A 132 -14.04 -18.35 -26.44
N ASP A 133 -14.30 -19.65 -26.24
CA ASP A 133 -15.58 -20.29 -26.52
C ASP A 133 -16.71 -19.70 -25.63
N LEU A 134 -16.43 -19.40 -24.36
CA LEU A 134 -17.39 -18.77 -23.43
C LEU A 134 -17.77 -17.35 -23.88
N LEU A 135 -16.80 -16.57 -24.38
CA LEU A 135 -17.05 -15.23 -24.91
C LEU A 135 -17.93 -15.28 -26.16
N HIS A 136 -17.67 -16.22 -27.07
CA HIS A 136 -18.50 -16.44 -28.26
C HIS A 136 -19.91 -16.95 -27.89
N GLU A 137 -20.02 -17.84 -26.91
CA GLU A 137 -21.31 -18.30 -26.37
C GLU A 137 -22.11 -17.12 -25.79
N CYS A 138 -21.46 -16.23 -25.03
CA CYS A 138 -22.08 -15.04 -24.49
C CYS A 138 -22.70 -14.16 -25.59
N VAL A 139 -21.98 -13.94 -26.69
CA VAL A 139 -22.52 -13.20 -27.84
C VAL A 139 -23.70 -13.95 -28.48
N ALA A 140 -23.55 -15.24 -28.77
CA ALA A 140 -24.58 -16.05 -29.42
C ALA A 140 -25.90 -16.07 -28.63
N ASN A 141 -25.81 -16.09 -27.30
CA ASN A 141 -26.96 -16.09 -26.40
C ASN A 141 -27.48 -14.70 -26.05
N ARG A 142 -26.94 -13.62 -26.66
CA ARG A 142 -27.25 -12.23 -26.29
C ARG A 142 -27.06 -11.99 -24.78
N GLY A 143 -26.08 -12.67 -24.21
CA GLY A 143 -25.73 -12.56 -22.79
C GLY A 143 -25.01 -11.26 -22.48
N ILE A 144 -24.92 -10.97 -21.19
CA ILE A 144 -24.19 -9.80 -20.66
C ILE A 144 -23.04 -10.31 -19.82
N LEU A 145 -21.83 -9.82 -20.10
CA LEU A 145 -20.64 -10.20 -19.37
C LEU A 145 -20.35 -9.18 -18.26
N LEU A 146 -20.47 -9.58 -16.99
CA LEU A 146 -20.11 -8.76 -15.84
C LEU A 146 -18.63 -8.98 -15.48
N VAL A 147 -17.84 -7.91 -15.54
CA VAL A 147 -16.38 -7.93 -15.34
C VAL A 147 -15.92 -6.80 -14.43
N GLN A 148 -14.72 -6.98 -13.86
CA GLN A 148 -14.03 -5.97 -13.07
C GLN A 148 -12.81 -5.46 -13.87
N PRO A 149 -12.34 -4.22 -13.66
CA PRO A 149 -11.15 -3.67 -14.32
C PRO A 149 -9.96 -4.62 -14.34
N GLU A 150 -9.62 -5.22 -13.20
CA GLU A 150 -8.51 -6.15 -13.03
C GLU A 150 -8.58 -7.34 -13.98
N HIS A 151 -9.78 -7.87 -14.27
CA HIS A 151 -9.95 -9.00 -15.18
C HIS A 151 -9.57 -8.63 -16.62
N LEU A 152 -9.93 -7.42 -17.05
CA LEU A 152 -9.65 -6.92 -18.41
C LEU A 152 -8.16 -6.62 -18.57
N LEU A 153 -7.57 -5.95 -17.57
CA LEU A 153 -6.14 -5.62 -17.58
C LEU A 153 -5.29 -6.89 -17.51
N SER A 154 -5.65 -7.84 -16.64
CA SER A 154 -4.92 -9.12 -16.49
C SER A 154 -4.95 -9.93 -17.78
N PHE A 155 -6.10 -9.99 -18.45
CA PHE A 155 -6.23 -10.65 -19.76
C PHE A 155 -5.26 -10.05 -20.79
N LYS A 156 -5.15 -8.72 -20.82
CA LYS A 156 -4.25 -8.01 -21.73
C LYS A 156 -2.78 -8.30 -21.43
N LEU A 157 -2.38 -8.37 -20.16
CA LEU A 157 -0.99 -8.60 -19.75
C LEU A 157 -0.53 -10.05 -19.93
N MET A 158 -1.45 -11.02 -19.82
CA MET A 158 -1.14 -12.45 -19.96
C MET A 158 -0.64 -12.82 -21.36
N ALA A 159 -1.14 -12.15 -22.41
CA ALA A 159 -0.71 -12.42 -23.79
C ALA A 159 0.80 -12.19 -23.99
N PRO A 160 1.37 -10.99 -23.75
CA PRO A 160 2.82 -10.78 -23.87
C PRO A 160 3.63 -11.60 -22.87
N GLU A 161 3.14 -11.85 -21.65
CA GLU A 161 3.80 -12.75 -20.69
C GLU A 161 4.01 -14.15 -21.29
N CYS A 162 2.98 -14.74 -21.90
CA CYS A 162 3.07 -16.08 -22.48
C CYS A 162 4.21 -16.19 -23.51
N TYR A 163 4.41 -15.17 -24.34
CA TYR A 163 5.51 -15.14 -25.32
C TYR A 163 6.87 -14.99 -24.63
N ILE A 164 6.98 -14.13 -23.63
CA ILE A 164 8.24 -13.91 -22.87
C ILE A 164 8.63 -15.17 -22.10
N SER A 165 7.67 -15.92 -21.57
CA SER A 165 7.88 -17.16 -20.83
C SER A 165 7.99 -18.41 -21.73
N GLY A 166 7.90 -18.27 -23.05
CA GLY A 166 8.03 -19.38 -24.02
C GLY A 166 6.78 -20.26 -24.20
N ASN A 167 5.61 -19.85 -23.71
CA ASN A 167 4.31 -20.51 -23.90
C ASN A 167 3.55 -19.91 -25.10
N GLU A 168 4.16 -19.93 -26.28
CA GLU A 168 3.63 -19.25 -27.48
C GLU A 168 2.27 -19.80 -27.93
N GLU A 169 2.00 -21.10 -27.77
CA GLU A 169 0.72 -21.70 -28.16
C GLU A 169 -0.47 -21.09 -27.39
N THR A 170 -0.30 -20.87 -26.09
CA THR A 170 -1.31 -20.21 -25.25
C THR A 170 -1.39 -18.73 -25.58
N GLY A 171 -0.22 -18.08 -25.75
CA GLY A 171 -0.12 -16.67 -26.15
C GLY A 171 -0.89 -16.38 -27.44
N HIS A 172 -0.76 -17.23 -28.46
CA HIS A 172 -1.47 -17.09 -29.73
C HIS A 172 -2.99 -17.13 -29.56
N GLN A 173 -3.51 -18.04 -28.73
CA GLN A 173 -4.96 -18.11 -28.46
C GLN A 173 -5.45 -16.85 -27.71
N LEU A 174 -4.66 -16.35 -26.74
CA LEU A 174 -4.99 -15.14 -26.00
C LEU A 174 -4.97 -13.90 -26.91
N VAL A 175 -3.98 -13.76 -27.78
CA VAL A 175 -3.89 -12.66 -28.76
C VAL A 175 -5.11 -12.68 -29.70
N ARG A 176 -5.48 -13.83 -30.25
CA ARG A 176 -6.69 -13.97 -31.08
C ARG A 176 -7.96 -13.55 -30.33
N THR A 177 -8.08 -13.96 -29.08
CA THR A 177 -9.22 -13.58 -28.23
C THR A 177 -9.20 -12.08 -27.94
N GLN A 178 -8.02 -11.48 -27.73
CA GLN A 178 -7.84 -10.05 -27.52
C GLN A 178 -8.22 -9.24 -28.76
N ASP A 179 -7.90 -9.72 -29.97
CA ASP A 179 -8.34 -9.12 -31.23
C ASP A 179 -9.87 -9.15 -31.36
N PHE A 180 -10.50 -10.27 -31.01
CA PHE A 180 -11.97 -10.37 -30.93
C PHE A 180 -12.55 -9.33 -29.95
N LEU A 181 -11.98 -9.20 -28.75
CA LEU A 181 -12.41 -8.19 -27.78
C LEU A 181 -12.22 -6.76 -28.30
N ASN A 182 -11.14 -6.47 -29.03
CA ASN A 182 -10.89 -5.14 -29.60
C ASN A 182 -11.90 -4.79 -30.71
N GLN A 183 -12.41 -5.79 -31.43
CA GLN A 183 -13.33 -5.60 -32.55
C GLN A 183 -14.80 -5.57 -32.14
N TYR A 184 -15.21 -6.41 -31.18
CA TYR A 184 -16.64 -6.67 -30.90
C TYR A 184 -17.11 -6.28 -29.49
N ALA A 185 -16.22 -5.91 -28.57
CA ALA A 185 -16.61 -5.64 -27.19
C ALA A 185 -17.15 -4.22 -26.99
N ARG A 186 -18.37 -4.11 -26.48
CA ARG A 186 -19.08 -2.88 -26.15
C ARG A 186 -19.14 -2.72 -24.63
N ASP A 187 -18.53 -1.66 -24.11
CA ASP A 187 -18.33 -1.50 -22.67
C ASP A 187 -19.32 -0.49 -22.05
N ILE A 188 -19.92 -0.89 -20.94
CA ILE A 188 -20.74 -0.05 -20.05
C ILE A 188 -20.01 0.04 -18.72
N VAL A 189 -19.48 1.22 -18.36
CA VAL A 189 -18.71 1.42 -17.13
C VAL A 189 -19.55 2.15 -16.09
N ASP A 190 -19.84 1.52 -14.97
CA ASP A 190 -20.51 2.18 -13.84
C ASP A 190 -19.49 2.70 -12.83
N GLU A 191 -19.70 3.90 -12.28
CA GLU A 191 -18.73 4.63 -11.44
C GLU A 191 -17.34 4.74 -12.09
N SER A 192 -17.33 5.38 -13.27
CA SER A 192 -16.16 5.58 -14.13
C SER A 192 -15.00 6.29 -13.43
N ASP A 193 -15.29 7.19 -12.48
CA ASP A 193 -14.30 7.86 -11.65
C ASP A 193 -13.44 6.89 -10.81
N GLU A 194 -14.03 5.81 -10.31
CA GLU A 194 -13.29 4.77 -9.59
C GLU A 194 -12.58 3.81 -10.55
N ASN A 195 -13.23 3.39 -11.64
CA ASN A 195 -12.66 2.41 -12.58
C ASN A 195 -11.53 2.98 -13.45
N PHE A 196 -11.51 4.29 -13.70
CA PHE A 196 -10.42 5.01 -14.36
C PHE A 196 -9.44 5.67 -13.38
N SER A 197 -9.55 5.37 -12.08
CA SER A 197 -8.68 5.97 -11.06
C SER A 197 -7.21 5.68 -11.36
N VAL A 198 -6.41 6.74 -11.41
CA VAL A 198 -4.96 6.63 -11.66
C VAL A 198 -4.19 6.00 -10.50
N ARG A 199 -4.83 5.87 -9.33
CA ARG A 199 -4.28 5.13 -8.18
C ARG A 199 -4.27 3.62 -8.41
N PHE A 200 -4.97 3.13 -9.42
CA PHE A 200 -5.01 1.71 -9.73
C PHE A 200 -4.22 1.42 -11.00
N GLU A 201 -3.24 0.55 -10.84
CA GLU A 201 -2.44 -0.01 -11.93
C GLU A 201 -2.24 -1.50 -11.68
N LEU A 202 -2.42 -2.32 -12.70
CA LEU A 202 -2.16 -3.76 -12.64
C LEU A 202 -0.74 -4.04 -13.15
N ILE A 203 0.02 -4.82 -12.39
CA ILE A 203 1.41 -5.14 -12.68
C ILE A 203 1.65 -6.64 -12.63
N TYR A 204 2.29 -7.16 -13.68
CA TYR A 204 2.90 -8.50 -13.67
C TYR A 204 4.40 -8.35 -13.45
N THR A 205 4.89 -8.91 -12.35
CA THR A 205 6.35 -8.96 -12.11
C THR A 205 7.00 -10.00 -13.02
N MET A 206 8.16 -9.64 -13.59
CA MET A 206 8.85 -10.42 -14.62
C MET A 206 10.36 -10.56 -14.31
N GLY A 207 10.92 -11.70 -14.70
CA GLY A 207 12.34 -12.02 -14.51
C GLY A 207 12.66 -12.53 -13.10
N THR A 208 13.91 -12.38 -12.68
CA THR A 208 14.39 -12.96 -11.42
C THR A 208 14.04 -12.10 -10.22
N GLN A 209 13.62 -12.74 -9.13
CA GLN A 209 13.40 -12.13 -7.84
C GLN A 209 14.75 -11.88 -7.14
N ASN A 210 14.98 -10.65 -6.70
CA ASN A 210 16.20 -10.21 -6.03
C ASN A 210 15.86 -9.52 -4.71
N SER A 211 16.79 -9.53 -3.76
CA SER A 211 16.68 -8.67 -2.59
C SER A 211 16.83 -7.21 -2.99
N ILE A 212 16.10 -6.32 -2.33
CA ILE A 212 16.21 -4.87 -2.57
C ILE A 212 17.64 -4.37 -2.30
N GLU A 213 18.06 -3.35 -3.04
CA GLU A 213 19.35 -2.68 -2.81
C GLU A 213 19.53 -2.30 -1.33
N MET A 214 20.75 -2.50 -0.82
CA MET A 214 21.16 -2.20 0.56
C MET A 214 20.47 -3.09 1.62
N SER A 215 19.84 -4.19 1.23
CA SER A 215 19.45 -5.24 2.19
C SER A 215 20.69 -5.85 2.88
N PRO A 216 20.73 -6.01 4.22
CA PRO A 216 19.68 -5.66 5.20
C PRO A 216 19.81 -4.23 5.78
N ASP A 217 20.92 -3.53 5.57
CA ASP A 217 21.22 -2.21 6.14
C ASP A 217 20.12 -1.15 5.90
N ARG A 218 19.37 -1.27 4.80
CA ARG A 218 18.29 -0.35 4.42
C ARG A 218 17.20 -0.26 5.50
N TRP A 219 16.69 -1.40 5.97
CA TRP A 219 15.66 -1.39 7.01
C TRP A 219 16.24 -1.13 8.40
N TYR A 220 17.50 -1.51 8.67
CA TYR A 220 18.17 -1.14 9.92
C TYR A 220 18.31 0.37 10.08
N ILE A 221 18.68 1.09 9.02
CA ILE A 221 18.73 2.56 9.07
C ILE A 221 17.34 3.15 9.32
N ILE A 222 16.31 2.65 8.64
CA ILE A 222 14.92 3.11 8.84
C ILE A 222 14.47 2.89 10.30
N GLN A 223 14.75 1.72 10.87
CA GLN A 223 14.43 1.41 12.26
C GLN A 223 15.18 2.30 13.26
N GLN A 224 16.44 2.65 12.98
CA GLN A 224 17.19 3.62 13.78
C GLN A 224 16.64 5.05 13.64
N VAL A 225 16.18 5.46 12.46
CA VAL A 225 15.47 6.74 12.28
C VAL A 225 14.19 6.75 13.13
N PHE A 226 13.43 5.65 13.17
CA PHE A 226 12.29 5.53 14.07
C PHE A 226 12.69 5.60 15.55
N GLU A 227 13.83 5.05 15.94
CA GLU A 227 14.32 5.21 17.31
C GLU A 227 14.56 6.69 17.68
N VAL A 228 15.12 7.48 16.76
CA VAL A 228 15.27 8.92 16.96
C VAL A 228 13.90 9.62 17.03
N ILE A 229 12.95 9.24 16.17
CA ILE A 229 11.58 9.79 16.18
C ILE A 229 10.87 9.48 17.51
N ARG A 230 11.01 8.25 18.05
CA ARG A 230 10.44 7.83 19.33
C ARG A 230 10.81 8.78 20.47
N ARG A 231 12.04 9.30 20.47
CA ARG A 231 12.53 10.26 21.47
C ARG A 231 12.10 11.70 21.19
N ILE A 232 12.15 12.13 19.93
CA ILE A 232 11.96 13.55 19.57
C ILE A 232 10.49 13.94 19.43
N ALA A 233 9.63 13.04 18.93
CA ALA A 233 8.23 13.36 18.64
C ALA A 233 7.45 13.89 19.88
N PRO A 234 7.56 13.28 21.08
CA PRO A 234 6.91 13.83 22.28
C PRO A 234 7.37 15.26 22.62
N MET A 235 8.67 15.54 22.48
CA MET A 235 9.24 16.87 22.75
C MET A 235 8.77 17.94 21.76
N VAL A 236 8.49 17.55 20.50
CA VAL A 236 7.93 18.44 19.49
C VAL A 236 6.45 18.70 19.77
N ALA A 237 5.69 17.64 20.13
CA ALA A 237 4.27 17.77 20.46
C ALA A 237 4.01 18.68 21.68
N GLU A 238 4.91 18.71 22.67
CA GLU A 238 4.81 19.64 23.81
C GLU A 238 4.96 21.11 23.41
N GLN A 239 5.71 21.40 22.34
CA GLN A 239 6.00 22.76 21.88
C GLN A 239 5.00 23.25 20.82
N GLU A 240 4.43 22.32 20.05
CA GLU A 240 3.48 22.58 18.96
C GLU A 240 2.20 21.76 19.17
N LEU A 241 1.49 22.05 20.27
CA LEU A 241 0.33 21.30 20.81
C LEU A 241 -0.77 20.96 19.77
N ASP A 242 -0.96 21.81 18.76
CA ASP A 242 -2.06 21.67 17.79
C ASP A 242 -1.63 21.08 16.43
N SER A 243 -0.33 20.81 16.22
CA SER A 243 0.20 20.46 14.88
C SER A 243 0.87 19.08 14.78
N LEU A 244 1.14 18.41 15.90
CA LEU A 244 1.69 17.04 15.95
C LEU A 244 0.93 16.21 16.99
N GLU A 245 0.22 15.18 16.53
CA GLU A 245 -0.49 14.25 17.40
C GLU A 245 0.44 13.11 17.80
N VAL A 246 0.59 12.90 19.10
CA VAL A 246 1.39 11.81 19.69
C VAL A 246 0.56 11.14 20.76
N HIS A 247 0.10 9.92 20.51
CA HIS A 247 -0.64 9.18 21.53
C HIS A 247 0.32 8.65 22.59
N PRO A 248 -0.01 8.80 23.89
CA PRO A 248 0.81 8.27 24.96
C PRO A 248 0.83 6.74 24.89
N VAL A 249 2.02 6.18 25.04
CA VAL A 249 2.27 4.73 25.05
C VAL A 249 3.06 4.34 26.28
N ARG A 250 3.14 3.04 26.57
CA ARG A 250 3.98 2.56 27.68
C ARG A 250 5.46 2.76 27.35
N ALA A 251 6.30 2.82 28.38
CA ALA A 251 7.74 2.86 28.18
C ALA A 251 8.19 1.65 27.34
N GLY A 252 9.02 1.89 26.32
CA GLY A 252 9.53 0.86 25.39
C GLY A 252 8.69 0.68 24.12
N GLU A 253 7.43 1.13 24.11
CA GLU A 253 6.57 1.11 22.92
C GLU A 253 6.90 2.29 21.99
N PHE A 254 6.62 2.14 20.70
CA PHE A 254 6.73 3.26 19.75
C PHE A 254 5.40 4.04 19.73
N PRO A 255 5.41 5.37 19.99
CA PRO A 255 4.19 6.15 20.04
C PRO A 255 3.53 6.25 18.67
N ARG A 256 2.20 6.32 18.64
CA ARG A 256 1.48 6.66 17.43
C ARG A 256 1.65 8.15 17.15
N VAL A 257 2.32 8.47 16.04
CA VAL A 257 2.68 9.84 15.64
C VAL A 257 1.96 10.19 14.35
N ARG A 258 1.31 11.36 14.31
CA ARG A 258 0.66 11.90 13.11
C ARG A 258 0.97 13.38 12.95
N ILE A 259 1.41 13.77 11.75
CA ILE A 259 1.73 15.15 11.39
C ILE A 259 0.46 15.81 10.83
N LEU A 260 -0.05 16.82 11.52
CA LEU A 260 -1.29 17.52 11.10
C LEU A 260 -0.99 18.75 10.23
N GLY A 261 0.16 19.40 10.46
CA GLY A 261 0.58 20.62 9.76
C GLY A 261 1.91 20.49 9.00
N THR A 262 2.10 21.30 7.96
CA THR A 262 3.36 21.33 7.18
C THR A 262 4.53 21.89 7.98
N ALA A 263 4.26 22.86 8.87
CA ALA A 263 5.26 23.47 9.75
C ALA A 263 5.81 22.44 10.74
N SER A 264 4.95 21.71 11.45
CA SER A 264 5.35 20.70 12.42
C SER A 264 6.08 19.52 11.79
N GLY A 265 5.66 19.11 10.60
CA GLY A 265 6.40 18.11 9.82
C GLY A 265 7.83 18.57 9.52
N SER A 266 7.99 19.83 9.10
CA SER A 266 9.31 20.42 8.83
C SER A 266 10.16 20.52 10.10
N THR A 267 9.56 20.90 11.23
CA THR A 267 10.23 20.95 12.54
C THR A 267 10.70 19.56 12.97
N LEU A 268 9.86 18.54 12.85
CA LEU A 268 10.19 17.15 13.20
C LEU A 268 11.35 16.63 12.34
N VAL A 269 11.26 16.78 11.01
CA VAL A 269 12.32 16.37 10.07
C VAL A 269 13.63 17.08 10.39
N SER A 270 13.59 18.40 10.63
CA SER A 270 14.77 19.18 10.98
C SER A 270 15.44 18.69 12.26
N ARG A 271 14.67 18.42 13.32
CA ARG A 271 15.22 17.95 14.60
C ARG A 271 15.77 16.53 14.52
N VAL A 272 15.05 15.63 13.86
CA VAL A 272 15.49 14.24 13.66
C VAL A 272 16.78 14.20 12.83
N ALA A 273 16.84 14.93 11.72
CA ALA A 273 18.04 15.00 10.89
C ALA A 273 19.23 15.63 11.64
N LYS A 274 18.98 16.65 12.47
CA LYS A 274 20.02 17.27 13.30
C LYS A 274 20.58 16.28 14.32
N GLU A 275 19.72 15.58 15.04
CA GLU A 275 20.12 14.55 16.01
C GLU A 275 20.95 13.45 15.33
N ILE A 276 20.56 13.01 14.13
CA ILE A 276 21.32 12.02 13.35
C ILE A 276 22.71 12.55 12.96
N CYS A 277 22.82 13.81 12.54
CA CYS A 277 24.11 14.42 12.23
C CYS A 277 25.01 14.62 13.47
N GLU A 278 24.43 14.77 14.66
CA GLU A 278 25.14 15.00 15.92
C GLU A 278 25.56 13.70 16.61
N SER A 279 24.67 12.70 16.62
CA SER A 279 24.85 11.41 17.31
C SER A 279 25.41 10.31 16.39
N GLY A 280 25.07 10.37 15.10
CA GLY A 280 25.41 9.34 14.11
C GLY A 280 24.45 8.15 14.14
N LEU A 281 24.58 7.26 13.15
CA LEU A 281 23.86 5.99 13.06
C LEU A 281 24.87 4.84 12.93
N ASP A 282 24.44 3.62 13.25
CA ASP A 282 25.20 2.42 12.93
C ASP A 282 25.30 2.30 11.41
N GLY A 283 26.52 2.07 10.91
CA GLY A 283 26.84 2.16 9.49
C GLY A 283 27.06 3.58 8.93
N LEU A 284 26.69 4.64 9.66
CA LEU A 284 26.87 6.03 9.21
C LEU A 284 27.26 6.99 10.35
N GLN A 285 28.56 7.06 10.65
CA GLN A 285 29.13 7.83 11.76
C GLN A 285 29.38 9.31 11.39
N VAL A 286 28.33 10.05 11.04
CA VAL A 286 28.38 11.49 10.71
C VAL A 286 28.95 12.32 11.86
N SER A 287 28.67 11.91 13.10
CA SER A 287 29.10 12.58 14.35
C SER A 287 30.61 12.75 14.47
N ARG A 288 31.40 11.85 13.86
CA ARG A 288 32.88 11.90 13.88
C ARG A 288 33.47 12.87 12.87
N GLN A 289 32.65 13.45 11.98
CA GLN A 289 33.11 14.37 10.95
C GLN A 289 33.21 15.81 11.45
N SER A 290 33.98 16.64 10.74
CA SER A 290 34.09 18.07 11.06
C SER A 290 32.71 18.75 11.02
N GLU A 291 32.54 19.81 11.82
CA GLU A 291 31.28 20.58 11.84
C GLU A 291 30.87 21.08 10.44
N LYS A 292 31.84 21.40 9.58
CA LYS A 292 31.59 21.78 8.19
C LYS A 292 30.93 20.65 7.39
N VAL A 293 31.44 19.43 7.53
CA VAL A 293 30.87 18.23 6.85
C VAL A 293 29.51 17.90 7.44
N ARG A 294 29.34 17.95 8.76
CA ARG A 294 28.04 17.70 9.41
C ARG A 294 26.95 18.66 8.91
N LYS A 295 27.27 19.95 8.78
CA LYS A 295 26.34 20.95 8.21
C LYS A 295 26.04 20.70 6.73
N ALA A 296 27.04 20.30 5.95
CA ALA A 296 26.85 19.97 4.54
C ALA A 296 25.93 18.74 4.37
N VAL A 297 26.16 17.67 5.14
CA VAL A 297 25.32 16.47 5.17
C VAL A 297 23.90 16.81 5.61
N TYR A 298 23.73 17.60 6.67
CA TYR A 298 22.42 18.06 7.12
C TYR A 298 21.64 18.77 6.01
N SER A 299 22.28 19.72 5.31
CA SER A 299 21.65 20.39 4.17
C SER A 299 21.31 19.40 3.04
N TYR A 300 22.23 18.49 2.73
CA TYR A 300 22.07 17.49 1.67
C TYR A 300 20.89 16.56 1.92
N ILE A 301 20.65 16.12 3.16
CA ILE A 301 19.56 15.18 3.45
C ILE A 301 18.22 15.87 3.71
N THR A 302 18.18 17.14 4.13
CA THR A 302 16.93 17.83 4.51
C THR A 302 16.36 18.75 3.44
N LYS A 303 17.21 19.35 2.58
CA LYS A 303 16.78 20.35 1.59
C LYS A 303 16.33 19.67 0.29
N PRO A 304 15.06 19.88 -0.16
CA PRO A 304 14.58 19.27 -1.40
C PRO A 304 15.38 19.69 -2.63
N ALA A 305 15.55 21.00 -2.84
CA ALA A 305 16.33 21.57 -3.94
C ALA A 305 17.70 22.07 -3.46
N LEU A 306 18.77 21.41 -3.92
CA LEU A 306 20.15 21.76 -3.61
C LEU A 306 20.78 22.56 -4.76
N SER A 307 21.68 23.48 -4.42
CA SER A 307 22.59 24.11 -5.39
C SER A 307 23.77 23.20 -5.71
N GLU A 308 24.43 23.40 -6.86
CA GLU A 308 25.62 22.64 -7.25
C GLU A 308 26.72 22.66 -6.18
N ASN A 309 26.94 23.80 -5.54
CA ASN A 309 27.92 23.93 -4.46
C ASN A 309 27.56 23.08 -3.23
N GLU A 310 26.27 22.97 -2.89
CA GLU A 310 25.80 22.13 -1.78
C GLU A 310 25.93 20.64 -2.11
N ILE A 311 25.72 20.26 -3.38
CA ILE A 311 25.92 18.89 -3.86
C ILE A 311 27.41 18.52 -3.79
N SER A 312 28.28 19.34 -4.39
CA SER A 312 29.73 19.12 -4.40
C SER A 312 30.35 19.11 -3.00
N ALA A 313 29.79 19.86 -2.04
CA ALA A 313 30.28 19.86 -0.66
C ALA A 313 30.18 18.50 0.04
N VAL A 314 29.29 17.61 -0.44
CA VAL A 314 29.14 16.24 0.05
C VAL A 314 29.73 15.25 -0.94
N GLU A 315 29.27 15.26 -2.20
CA GLU A 315 29.60 14.23 -3.20
C GLU A 315 31.06 14.22 -3.64
N ASP A 316 31.73 15.38 -3.62
CA ASP A 316 33.15 15.47 -3.96
C ASP A 316 34.04 15.43 -2.69
N GLY A 317 33.43 15.23 -1.52
CA GLY A 317 34.09 15.19 -0.21
C GLY A 317 34.56 13.79 0.20
N ILE A 318 35.45 13.73 1.20
CA ILE A 318 36.02 12.47 1.75
C ILE A 318 34.94 11.56 2.35
N PHE A 319 33.79 12.13 2.75
CA PHE A 319 32.71 11.39 3.37
C PHE A 319 31.77 10.71 2.35
N TRP A 320 31.96 10.92 1.06
CA TRP A 320 31.21 10.24 0.00
C TRP A 320 32.01 9.05 -0.53
N THR A 321 31.79 7.88 0.07
CA THR A 321 32.45 6.61 -0.26
C THR A 321 31.41 5.56 -0.63
N ASP A 322 31.84 4.43 -1.20
CA ASP A 322 30.92 3.33 -1.55
C ASP A 322 30.10 2.83 -0.35
N THR A 323 30.64 2.94 0.87
CA THR A 323 29.98 2.55 2.12
C THR A 323 29.01 3.59 2.69
N THR A 324 29.21 4.89 2.43
CA THR A 324 28.39 5.97 3.01
C THR A 324 27.39 6.57 2.02
N LYS A 325 27.64 6.41 0.72
CA LYS A 325 26.79 6.91 -0.38
C LYS A 325 25.35 6.42 -0.25
N ALA A 326 25.15 5.10 -0.18
CA ALA A 326 23.80 4.52 -0.10
C ALA A 326 23.03 4.95 1.17
N PRO A 327 23.61 4.89 2.39
CA PRO A 327 23.00 5.46 3.60
C PRO A 327 22.59 6.94 3.47
N LEU A 328 23.45 7.79 2.88
CA LEU A 328 23.17 9.21 2.71
C LEU A 328 22.01 9.46 1.74
N LEU A 329 21.95 8.70 0.65
CA LEU A 329 20.86 8.76 -0.32
C LEU A 329 19.54 8.28 0.29
N LEU A 330 19.56 7.21 1.09
CA LEU A 330 18.40 6.73 1.83
C LEU A 330 17.87 7.79 2.81
N LEU A 331 18.74 8.38 3.63
CA LEU A 331 18.35 9.47 4.55
C LEU A 331 17.80 10.68 3.81
N ARG A 332 18.38 11.03 2.66
CA ARG A 332 17.86 12.09 1.79
C ARG A 332 16.46 11.74 1.29
N GLY A 333 16.21 10.51 0.87
CA GLY A 333 14.88 10.05 0.48
C GLY A 333 13.85 10.15 1.60
N ILE A 334 14.22 9.68 2.79
CA ILE A 334 13.39 9.72 4.00
C ILE A 334 12.99 11.17 4.34
N PHE A 335 13.95 12.10 4.30
CA PHE A 335 13.74 13.50 4.72
C PHE A 335 13.40 14.44 3.56
N ALA A 336 14.38 14.79 2.71
CA ALA A 336 14.17 15.72 1.58
C ALA A 336 13.26 15.17 0.49
N GLY A 337 13.27 13.85 0.26
CA GLY A 337 12.35 13.16 -0.66
C GLY A 337 10.92 13.08 -0.13
N GLY A 338 10.71 13.39 1.15
CA GLY A 338 9.38 13.51 1.75
C GLY A 338 8.73 12.18 2.13
N VAL A 339 9.43 11.03 2.05
CA VAL A 339 8.87 9.71 2.39
C VAL A 339 8.36 9.68 3.84
N LEU A 340 9.10 10.28 4.80
CA LEU A 340 8.67 10.34 6.20
C LEU A 340 7.42 11.21 6.38
N LEU A 341 7.41 12.39 5.77
CA LEU A 341 6.27 13.32 5.82
C LEU A 341 5.03 12.71 5.18
N PHE A 342 5.22 11.95 4.11
CA PHE A 342 4.16 11.20 3.46
C PHE A 342 3.58 10.13 4.39
N CYS A 343 4.42 9.28 4.98
CA CYS A 343 3.98 8.18 5.84
C CYS A 343 3.31 8.64 7.14
N LEU A 344 3.84 9.69 7.80
CA LEU A 344 3.30 10.18 9.08
C LEU A 344 2.25 11.29 8.93
N GLY A 345 2.20 11.98 7.79
CA GLY A 345 1.26 13.08 7.57
C GLY A 345 0.07 12.70 6.67
N GLN A 346 0.35 12.07 5.53
CA GLN A 346 -0.69 11.79 4.53
C GLN A 346 -1.37 10.44 4.73
N LYS A 347 -0.64 9.43 5.23
CA LYS A 347 -1.17 8.08 5.46
C LYS A 347 -1.62 7.92 6.92
N ARG A 348 -2.84 7.42 7.12
CA ARG A 348 -3.42 7.13 8.43
C ARG A 348 -3.55 5.62 8.61
N TRP A 349 -2.95 5.10 9.67
CA TRP A 349 -3.03 3.69 10.03
C TRP A 349 -4.49 3.26 10.22
N ARG A 350 -4.81 2.05 9.74
CA ARG A 350 -6.16 1.46 9.62
C ARG A 350 -7.11 2.13 8.64
N VAL A 351 -6.77 3.28 8.05
CA VAL A 351 -7.63 3.98 7.06
C VAL A 351 -7.03 3.93 5.67
N ASN A 352 -5.76 4.27 5.54
CA ASN A 352 -5.06 4.26 4.25
C ASN A 352 -4.10 3.07 4.12
N TYR A 353 -3.72 2.45 5.23
CA TYR A 353 -2.83 1.29 5.24
C TYR A 353 -3.00 0.44 6.50
N GLY A 354 -2.62 -0.83 6.41
CA GLY A 354 -2.64 -1.80 7.51
C GLY A 354 -2.17 -3.18 7.07
N LEU A 355 -2.30 -4.18 7.94
CA LEU A 355 -2.03 -5.59 7.62
C LEU A 355 -3.29 -6.27 7.08
N ALA A 356 -3.16 -7.17 6.11
CA ALA A 356 -4.30 -7.85 5.53
C ALA A 356 -4.16 -9.37 5.54
N SER A 357 -5.24 -10.05 5.91
CA SER A 357 -5.38 -11.48 5.71
C SER A 357 -5.82 -11.74 4.27
N ARG A 358 -4.89 -12.19 3.43
CA ARG A 358 -5.13 -12.51 2.02
C ARG A 358 -4.42 -13.81 1.61
N THR A 359 -4.75 -14.31 0.41
CA THR A 359 -4.05 -15.44 -0.20
C THR A 359 -3.47 -14.98 -1.54
N PRO A 360 -2.13 -15.02 -1.74
CA PRO A 360 -1.10 -15.42 -0.76
C PRO A 360 -0.98 -14.45 0.41
N SER A 361 -0.64 -14.94 1.60
CA SER A 361 -0.52 -14.12 2.82
C SER A 361 0.66 -13.15 2.71
N THR A 362 0.51 -11.95 3.26
CA THR A 362 1.60 -10.98 3.41
C THR A 362 1.60 -10.38 4.80
N ARG A 363 2.80 -10.09 5.32
CA ARG A 363 3.03 -9.34 6.56
C ARG A 363 3.47 -7.91 6.31
N LEU A 364 3.56 -7.50 5.04
CA LEU A 364 3.80 -6.13 4.62
C LEU A 364 2.53 -5.29 4.76
N ALA A 365 2.70 -3.98 4.96
CA ALA A 365 1.60 -3.03 4.92
C ALA A 365 1.00 -2.95 3.51
N VAL A 366 -0.32 -3.08 3.41
CA VAL A 366 -1.07 -2.94 2.16
C VAL A 366 -1.94 -1.67 2.19
N PRO A 367 -2.28 -1.11 1.01
CA PRO A 367 -3.23 0.00 0.91
C PRO A 367 -4.63 -0.40 1.38
N TYR A 368 -5.32 0.53 2.04
CA TYR A 368 -6.70 0.38 2.46
C TYR A 368 -7.58 1.34 1.66
N ARG A 369 -8.77 0.86 1.25
CA ARG A 369 -9.77 1.66 0.53
C ARG A 369 -10.57 2.55 1.48
N ALA A 370 -10.74 2.07 2.70
CA ALA A 370 -11.43 2.71 3.80
C ALA A 370 -10.95 2.10 5.11
N LYS A 371 -11.42 2.64 6.23
CA LYS A 371 -11.18 2.07 7.56
C LYS A 371 -11.38 0.54 7.59
N ASP A 372 -10.34 -0.18 8.02
CA ASP A 372 -10.31 -1.64 8.17
C ASP A 372 -10.70 -2.45 6.92
N SER A 373 -10.69 -1.80 5.74
CA SER A 373 -11.03 -2.39 4.46
C SER A 373 -9.79 -2.43 3.55
N PRO A 374 -8.93 -3.46 3.69
CA PRO A 374 -7.74 -3.61 2.85
C PRO A 374 -8.08 -3.82 1.38
N SER A 375 -7.30 -3.21 0.49
CA SER A 375 -7.29 -3.57 -0.92
C SER A 375 -6.46 -4.84 -1.08
N LEU A 376 -7.08 -6.01 -0.93
CA LEU A 376 -6.42 -7.33 -0.77
C LEU A 376 -5.40 -7.69 -1.87
N ARG A 377 -5.41 -7.05 -3.03
CA ARG A 377 -4.43 -7.35 -4.09
C ARG A 377 -3.47 -6.18 -4.36
N SER A 378 -3.70 -5.02 -3.77
CA SER A 378 -2.86 -3.85 -3.94
C SER A 378 -1.68 -3.86 -2.97
N GLU A 379 -0.58 -3.25 -3.42
CA GLU A 379 0.67 -3.02 -2.69
C GLU A 379 1.12 -1.58 -2.96
N PHE A 380 1.97 -1.03 -2.09
CA PHE A 380 2.63 0.25 -2.38
C PHE A 380 3.80 0.01 -3.33
N SER A 381 3.97 0.87 -4.35
CA SER A 381 5.05 0.71 -5.33
C SER A 381 6.43 1.09 -4.77
N HIS A 382 6.45 1.98 -3.77
CA HIS A 382 7.69 2.57 -3.28
C HIS A 382 8.28 1.76 -2.10
N PRO A 383 9.48 1.15 -2.24
CA PRO A 383 10.04 0.24 -1.23
C PRO A 383 10.22 0.90 0.16
N ASP A 384 10.71 2.15 0.21
CA ASP A 384 10.87 2.84 1.49
C ASP A 384 9.53 3.18 2.16
N VAL A 385 8.46 3.41 1.39
CA VAL A 385 7.10 3.59 1.94
C VAL A 385 6.63 2.26 2.54
N VAL A 386 6.83 1.14 1.84
CA VAL A 386 6.49 -0.20 2.35
C VAL A 386 7.22 -0.47 3.67
N LEU A 387 8.54 -0.23 3.73
CA LEU A 387 9.33 -0.45 4.95
C LEU A 387 8.85 0.40 6.13
N LEU A 388 8.60 1.70 5.90
CA LEU A 388 8.12 2.61 6.95
C LEU A 388 6.72 2.22 7.41
N LEU A 389 5.77 2.05 6.49
CA LEU A 389 4.38 1.73 6.83
C LEU A 389 4.25 0.34 7.46
N THR A 390 5.03 -0.65 7.01
CA THR A 390 5.07 -1.99 7.63
C THR A 390 5.58 -1.89 9.06
N SER A 391 6.69 -1.16 9.28
CA SER A 391 7.21 -0.94 10.63
C SER A 391 6.16 -0.28 11.53
N LEU A 392 5.49 0.77 11.05
CA LEU A 392 4.44 1.47 11.79
C LEU A 392 3.23 0.56 12.11
N CYS A 393 2.79 -0.29 11.17
CA CYS A 393 1.73 -1.27 11.41
C CYS A 393 2.06 -2.16 12.60
N HIS A 394 3.24 -2.78 12.59
CA HIS A 394 3.65 -3.71 13.64
C HIS A 394 3.93 -2.99 14.96
N TYR A 395 4.48 -1.77 14.93
CA TYR A 395 4.62 -0.93 16.13
C TYR A 395 3.28 -0.59 16.79
N TYR A 396 2.25 -0.27 16.01
CA TYR A 396 0.95 0.15 16.54
C TYR A 396 0.07 -1.03 16.96
N GLN A 397 0.10 -2.11 16.18
CA GLN A 397 -0.68 -3.31 16.46
C GLN A 397 -0.03 -4.17 17.55
N GLY A 398 1.30 -4.31 17.50
CA GLY A 398 2.05 -5.35 18.21
C GLY A 398 2.01 -6.69 17.48
N LEU A 399 2.88 -7.61 17.90
CA LEU A 399 2.94 -8.96 17.34
C LEU A 399 1.82 -9.85 17.90
N ASP A 400 1.38 -10.86 17.16
CA ASP A 400 0.54 -11.92 17.73
C ASP A 400 1.39 -12.98 18.44
N ASP A 401 0.72 -13.95 19.09
CA ASP A 401 1.42 -14.97 19.88
C ASP A 401 2.27 -15.90 19.02
N GLU A 402 1.81 -16.25 17.82
CA GLU A 402 2.55 -17.15 16.92
C GLU A 402 3.74 -16.41 16.29
N ASP A 403 3.62 -15.12 16.03
CA ASP A 403 4.73 -14.26 15.61
C ASP A 403 5.81 -14.13 16.68
N LEU A 404 5.41 -13.99 17.95
CA LEU A 404 6.36 -13.99 19.07
C LEU A 404 7.06 -15.35 19.24
N PHE A 405 6.32 -16.46 19.10
CA PHE A 405 6.93 -17.79 19.08
C PHE A 405 7.93 -17.94 17.93
N THR A 406 7.57 -17.47 16.73
CA THR A 406 8.44 -17.52 15.55
C THR A 406 9.71 -16.68 15.76
N ALA A 407 9.57 -15.47 16.29
CA ALA A 407 10.69 -14.59 16.62
C ALA A 407 11.63 -15.21 17.65
N LEU A 408 11.10 -15.77 18.74
CA LEU A 408 11.92 -16.40 19.78
C LEU A 408 12.59 -17.69 19.30
N ALA A 409 11.89 -18.50 18.50
CA ALA A 409 12.48 -19.70 17.92
C ALA A 409 13.67 -19.34 17.02
N HIS A 410 13.50 -18.34 16.14
CA HIS A 410 14.59 -17.84 15.31
C HIS A 410 15.75 -17.26 16.14
N LEU A 411 15.44 -16.52 17.20
CA LEU A 411 16.43 -15.92 18.10
C LEU A 411 17.28 -16.96 18.83
N ILE A 412 16.67 -18.01 19.38
CA ILE A 412 17.38 -19.04 20.15
C ILE A 412 18.40 -19.79 19.28
N ASP A 413 18.12 -19.89 17.98
CA ASP A 413 19.01 -20.52 17.00
C ASP A 413 20.10 -19.56 16.46
N SER A 414 20.09 -18.28 16.87
CA SER A 414 21.07 -17.25 16.46
C SER A 414 22.40 -17.33 17.24
N ASP A 415 23.52 -17.04 16.56
CA ASP A 415 24.86 -17.02 17.18
C ASP A 415 25.02 -15.94 18.27
N GLN A 416 24.21 -14.87 18.22
CA GLN A 416 24.26 -13.74 19.17
C GLN A 416 22.95 -13.58 19.97
N ALA A 417 22.24 -14.68 20.20
CA ALA A 417 20.92 -14.72 20.82
C ALA A 417 20.83 -13.90 22.12
N ASP A 418 21.79 -14.01 23.03
CA ASP A 418 21.77 -13.27 24.31
C ASP A 418 21.86 -11.75 24.10
N ILE A 419 22.70 -11.28 23.17
CA ILE A 419 22.88 -9.83 22.89
C ILE A 419 21.62 -9.27 22.23
N GLU A 420 21.10 -9.98 21.24
CA GLU A 420 19.85 -9.62 20.55
C GLU A 420 18.67 -9.59 21.52
N TYR A 421 18.59 -10.57 22.43
CA TYR A 421 17.55 -10.61 23.46
C TYR A 421 17.66 -9.44 24.44
N GLN A 422 18.86 -8.99 24.80
CA GLN A 422 19.01 -7.81 25.66
C GLN A 422 18.44 -6.55 25.00
N SER A 423 18.49 -6.43 23.67
CA SER A 423 17.82 -5.34 22.95
C SER A 423 16.30 -5.36 23.18
N TRP A 424 15.69 -6.55 23.23
CA TRP A 424 14.26 -6.71 23.50
C TRP A 424 13.92 -6.34 24.94
N VAL A 425 14.76 -6.78 25.88
CA VAL A 425 14.58 -6.51 27.33
C VAL A 425 14.64 -5.02 27.63
N ASN A 426 15.45 -4.24 26.90
CA ASN A 426 15.55 -2.79 27.06
C ASN A 426 14.23 -2.04 26.82
N ASP A 427 13.36 -2.60 25.97
CA ASP A 427 12.02 -2.06 25.70
C ASP A 427 10.91 -2.76 26.50
N ALA A 428 11.23 -3.79 27.28
CA ALA A 428 10.26 -4.61 28.02
C ALA A 428 10.25 -4.29 29.52
N PHE A 429 9.82 -3.09 29.90
CA PHE A 429 9.90 -2.59 31.28
C PHE A 429 9.09 -3.40 32.31
N GLN A 430 8.00 -4.04 31.87
CA GLN A 430 7.13 -4.88 32.72
C GLN A 430 7.61 -6.34 32.79
N LEU A 431 8.72 -6.68 32.13
CA LEU A 431 9.20 -8.05 32.06
C LEU A 431 9.70 -8.57 33.42
N PRO A 432 9.17 -9.71 33.90
CA PRO A 432 9.64 -10.36 35.12
C PRO A 432 11.16 -10.62 35.11
N TYR A 433 11.81 -10.49 36.27
CA TYR A 433 13.27 -10.55 36.37
C TYR A 433 13.88 -11.84 35.79
N TYR A 434 13.22 -12.98 35.99
CA TYR A 434 13.70 -14.28 35.50
C TYR A 434 13.63 -14.41 33.98
N PHE A 435 12.77 -13.64 33.30
CA PHE A 435 12.73 -13.57 31.84
C PHE A 435 13.69 -12.54 31.26
N ARG A 436 14.44 -11.77 32.05
CA ARG A 436 15.43 -10.82 31.50
C ARG A 436 16.67 -11.49 30.93
N GLN A 437 16.81 -12.80 31.17
CA GLN A 437 17.87 -13.64 30.63
C GLN A 437 17.23 -14.68 29.72
N LEU A 438 17.83 -14.92 28.55
CA LEU A 438 17.28 -15.83 27.56
C LEU A 438 17.17 -17.26 28.08
N GLN A 439 18.08 -17.66 28.98
CA GLN A 439 18.05 -18.98 29.63
C GLN A 439 16.80 -19.20 30.50
N GLY A 440 16.12 -18.12 30.91
CA GLY A 440 14.87 -18.18 31.66
C GLY A 440 13.63 -18.40 30.78
N VAL A 441 13.76 -18.34 29.45
CA VAL A 441 12.65 -18.52 28.50
C VAL A 441 12.54 -19.98 28.09
N ASN A 442 11.37 -20.59 28.32
CA ASN A 442 11.09 -21.97 27.89
C ASN A 442 9.91 -22.00 26.89
N LEU A 443 10.23 -22.05 25.59
CA LEU A 443 9.20 -22.07 24.53
C LEU A 443 8.28 -23.29 24.53
N LYS A 444 8.64 -24.36 25.27
CA LYS A 444 7.75 -25.53 25.42
C LYS A 444 6.59 -25.26 26.37
N ASP A 445 6.74 -24.32 27.29
CA ASP A 445 5.68 -23.90 28.20
C ASP A 445 4.88 -22.74 27.58
N ARG A 446 4.05 -23.09 26.57
CA ARG A 446 3.25 -22.11 25.84
C ARG A 446 2.36 -21.25 26.75
N PRO A 447 1.63 -21.80 27.74
CA PRO A 447 0.83 -20.98 28.65
C PRO A 447 1.65 -19.94 29.41
N GLN A 448 2.81 -20.33 29.96
CA GLN A 448 3.70 -19.37 30.63
C GLN A 448 4.18 -18.26 29.68
N CYS A 449 4.51 -18.60 28.43
CA CYS A 449 4.90 -17.61 27.44
C CYS A 449 3.76 -16.61 27.17
N VAL A 450 2.55 -17.11 26.92
CA VAL A 450 1.38 -16.28 26.57
C VAL A 450 0.95 -15.38 27.72
N ASP A 451 0.94 -15.90 28.95
CA ASP A 451 0.41 -15.20 30.12
C ASP A 451 1.44 -14.24 30.77
N ASP A 452 2.73 -14.64 30.84
CA ASP A 452 3.74 -13.91 31.63
C ASP A 452 4.82 -13.20 30.79
N LEU A 453 5.19 -13.73 29.62
CA LEU A 453 6.29 -13.22 28.79
C LEU A 453 5.81 -12.28 27.68
N PHE A 454 4.85 -12.75 26.89
CA PHE A 454 4.37 -12.06 25.69
C PHE A 454 3.73 -10.71 25.96
N PRO A 455 2.97 -10.48 27.06
CA PRO A 455 2.40 -9.16 27.32
C PRO A 455 3.45 -8.05 27.43
N ALA A 456 4.66 -8.36 27.90
CA ALA A 456 5.75 -7.39 28.01
C ALA A 456 6.55 -7.20 26.70
N LEU A 457 6.60 -8.21 25.84
CA LEU A 457 7.36 -8.17 24.57
C LEU A 457 6.53 -7.71 23.37
N ARG A 458 5.20 -7.92 23.40
CA ARG A 458 4.29 -7.77 22.25
C ARG A 458 4.45 -6.45 21.48
N ARG A 459 4.66 -5.37 22.22
CA ARG A 459 4.76 -3.99 21.71
C ARG A 459 6.14 -3.37 21.92
N GLY A 460 7.12 -4.15 22.40
CA GLY A 460 8.49 -3.69 22.57
C GLY A 460 9.12 -3.44 21.20
N LYS A 461 9.61 -2.21 20.97
CA LYS A 461 10.18 -1.83 19.66
C LYS A 461 11.30 -2.77 19.24
N GLY A 462 12.23 -3.11 20.14
CA GLY A 462 13.35 -4.02 19.85
C GLY A 462 12.92 -5.44 19.43
N THR A 463 11.83 -5.97 20.00
CA THR A 463 11.27 -7.27 19.58
C THR A 463 10.65 -7.18 18.18
N ILE A 464 9.91 -6.11 17.91
CA ILE A 464 9.27 -5.87 16.60
C ILE A 464 10.34 -5.63 15.52
N ASP A 465 11.35 -4.81 15.81
CA ASP A 465 12.48 -4.55 14.92
C ASP A 465 13.15 -5.87 14.51
N TYR A 466 13.39 -6.75 15.49
CA TYR A 466 14.01 -8.05 15.23
C TYR A 466 13.15 -8.91 14.31
N PHE A 467 11.86 -9.06 14.64
CA PHE A 467 10.93 -9.85 13.86
C PHE A 467 10.83 -9.35 12.42
N LEU A 468 10.74 -8.03 12.23
CA LEU A 468 10.71 -7.43 10.91
C LEU A 468 12.01 -7.67 10.13
N SER A 469 13.16 -7.45 10.76
CA SER A 469 14.47 -7.49 10.10
C SER A 469 14.98 -8.89 9.79
N HIS A 470 14.55 -9.91 10.53
CA HIS A 470 15.05 -11.29 10.38
C HIS A 470 14.01 -12.24 9.76
N ILE A 471 12.72 -11.96 9.89
CA ILE A 471 11.65 -12.87 9.44
C ILE A 471 10.85 -12.26 8.29
N VAL A 472 10.34 -11.04 8.46
CA VAL A 472 9.41 -10.45 7.48
C VAL A 472 10.13 -9.88 6.26
N PHE A 473 11.01 -8.90 6.43
CA PHE A 473 11.65 -8.20 5.32
C PHE A 473 12.56 -9.10 4.47
N PRO A 474 13.40 -10.00 5.02
CA PRO A 474 14.21 -10.89 4.20
C PRO A 474 13.39 -11.81 3.29
N LYS A 475 12.17 -12.16 3.71
CA LYS A 475 11.27 -13.04 2.96
C LYS A 475 10.40 -12.27 1.97
N GLU A 476 9.80 -11.17 2.39
CA GLU A 476 8.74 -10.49 1.62
C GLU A 476 9.21 -9.22 0.88
N MET A 477 10.28 -8.54 1.33
CA MET A 477 10.79 -7.34 0.66
C MET A 477 11.72 -7.69 -0.50
N MET A 478 11.11 -8.19 -1.57
CA MET A 478 11.79 -8.61 -2.79
C MET A 478 11.39 -7.73 -3.98
N GLU A 479 12.34 -7.50 -4.89
CA GLU A 479 12.13 -6.79 -6.14
C GLU A 479 12.32 -7.73 -7.33
N PHE A 480 11.70 -7.40 -8.46
CA PHE A 480 11.90 -8.12 -9.71
C PHE A 480 12.61 -7.20 -10.70
N THR A 481 13.33 -7.81 -11.63
CA THR A 481 14.09 -7.06 -12.65
C THR A 481 13.19 -6.24 -13.58
N HIS A 482 12.08 -6.81 -14.01
CA HIS A 482 11.19 -6.20 -14.99
C HIS A 482 9.73 -6.32 -14.56
N LYS A 483 8.87 -5.54 -15.21
CA LYS A 483 7.42 -5.64 -15.08
C LYS A 483 6.69 -5.44 -16.40
N LEU A 484 5.45 -5.91 -16.46
CA LEU A 484 4.44 -5.49 -17.45
C LEU A 484 3.34 -4.74 -16.70
N SER A 485 2.89 -3.61 -17.26
CA SER A 485 1.93 -2.75 -16.57
C SER A 485 0.75 -2.36 -17.46
N ALA A 486 -0.45 -2.29 -16.89
CA ALA A 486 -1.67 -1.81 -17.54
C ALA A 486 -2.53 -0.99 -16.54
N SER A 487 -3.32 -0.04 -17.03
CA SER A 487 -4.02 0.96 -16.21
C SER A 487 -5.39 1.35 -16.78
N GLY A 488 -6.07 2.31 -16.15
CA GLY A 488 -7.35 2.85 -16.64
C GLY A 488 -7.32 3.37 -18.09
N TRP A 489 -6.15 3.79 -18.59
CA TRP A 489 -5.95 4.15 -20.00
C TRP A 489 -6.27 3.01 -20.97
N ASP A 490 -5.98 1.76 -20.60
CA ASP A 490 -6.23 0.58 -21.42
C ASP A 490 -7.72 0.22 -21.52
N ILE A 491 -8.47 0.54 -20.46
CA ILE A 491 -9.93 0.38 -20.41
C ILE A 491 -10.59 1.47 -21.27
N GLY A 492 -10.12 2.71 -21.15
CA GLY A 492 -10.65 3.87 -21.87
C GLY A 492 -10.21 3.99 -23.34
N LYS A 493 -9.32 3.10 -23.81
CA LYS A 493 -8.80 3.08 -25.19
C LYS A 493 -9.92 3.10 -26.23
N GLN A 494 -9.74 3.87 -27.30
CA GLN A 494 -10.62 3.82 -28.46
C GLN A 494 -10.58 2.46 -29.17
N ARG A 495 -11.76 1.88 -29.42
CA ARG A 495 -11.98 0.60 -30.12
C ARG A 495 -13.05 0.76 -31.21
N ASN A 496 -13.33 -0.32 -31.95
CA ASN A 496 -14.37 -0.33 -32.98
C ASN A 496 -15.76 -0.09 -32.37
N GLU A 497 -16.04 -0.77 -31.25
CA GLU A 497 -17.21 -0.52 -30.43
C GLU A 497 -16.87 0.47 -29.31
N LEU A 498 -17.82 1.34 -28.96
CA LEU A 498 -17.58 2.41 -28.01
C LEU A 498 -17.65 1.92 -26.57
N MET A 499 -16.95 2.63 -25.70
CA MET A 499 -17.14 2.55 -24.26
C MET A 499 -17.99 3.74 -23.81
N THR A 500 -19.05 3.46 -23.06
CA THR A 500 -19.85 4.51 -22.41
C THR A 500 -20.00 4.24 -20.93
N GLY A 501 -20.00 5.27 -20.10
CA GLY A 501 -20.09 5.08 -18.67
C GLY A 501 -20.78 6.21 -17.94
N PHE A 502 -20.96 6.00 -16.64
CA PHE A 502 -21.46 7.01 -15.74
C PHE A 502 -20.47 7.34 -14.65
N SER A 503 -20.48 8.59 -14.21
CA SER A 503 -19.79 9.04 -13.01
C SER A 503 -20.79 9.73 -12.07
N GLY A 504 -20.60 9.57 -10.76
CA GLY A 504 -21.35 10.31 -9.75
C GLY A 504 -21.13 11.82 -9.82
N THR A 505 -19.92 12.26 -10.20
CA THR A 505 -19.56 13.67 -10.35
C THR A 505 -18.69 13.92 -11.58
N ASN A 506 -18.49 15.18 -11.92
CA ASN A 506 -17.58 15.59 -12.99
C ASN A 506 -16.21 16.10 -12.47
N ASP A 507 -15.91 15.90 -11.18
CA ASP A 507 -14.67 16.38 -10.55
C ASP A 507 -13.43 15.66 -11.12
N SER A 508 -13.57 14.37 -11.47
CA SER A 508 -12.50 13.53 -12.01
C SER A 508 -12.24 13.70 -13.51
N ARG A 509 -12.99 14.57 -14.22
CA ARG A 509 -12.95 14.69 -15.69
C ARG A 509 -11.55 14.92 -16.29
N TYR A 510 -10.67 15.57 -15.54
CA TYR A 510 -9.31 15.88 -15.98
C TYR A 510 -8.37 14.67 -15.91
N LEU A 511 -8.72 13.66 -15.12
CA LEU A 511 -7.98 12.40 -14.95
C LEU A 511 -8.51 11.29 -15.85
N LEU A 512 -9.56 11.53 -16.66
CA LEU A 512 -10.03 10.58 -17.65
C LEU A 512 -8.95 10.35 -18.74
N PRO A 513 -8.85 9.14 -19.31
CA PRO A 513 -8.05 8.88 -20.49
C PRO A 513 -8.43 9.80 -21.65
N MET A 514 -7.48 10.18 -22.50
CA MET A 514 -7.72 11.15 -23.58
C MET A 514 -8.78 10.74 -24.61
N ASP A 515 -8.95 9.43 -24.79
CA ASP A 515 -9.94 8.88 -25.72
C ASP A 515 -11.37 8.94 -25.16
N VAL A 516 -11.55 9.33 -23.90
CA VAL A 516 -12.83 9.37 -23.19
C VAL A 516 -13.28 10.81 -22.96
N GLU A 517 -14.44 11.17 -23.52
CA GLU A 517 -15.02 12.50 -23.38
C GLU A 517 -16.04 12.56 -22.24
N GLN A 518 -15.96 13.59 -21.39
CA GLN A 518 -17.02 13.88 -20.42
C GLN A 518 -18.17 14.62 -21.12
N LEU A 519 -19.31 13.96 -21.30
CA LEU A 519 -20.51 14.54 -21.89
C LEU A 519 -21.43 15.12 -20.81
N ASP A 520 -21.41 16.44 -20.66
CA ASP A 520 -22.29 17.18 -19.76
C ASP A 520 -23.61 17.52 -20.47
N LEU A 521 -24.64 16.67 -20.32
CA LEU A 521 -25.95 16.89 -20.91
C LEU A 521 -26.61 18.16 -20.34
N HIS A 522 -27.33 18.93 -21.17
CA HIS A 522 -27.95 20.20 -20.75
C HIS A 522 -28.88 20.06 -19.54
N GLN A 523 -29.60 18.94 -19.44
CA GLN A 523 -30.50 18.60 -18.33
C GLN A 523 -29.74 18.34 -17.01
N GLN A 524 -28.42 18.20 -17.04
CA GLN A 524 -27.60 17.81 -15.89
C GLN A 524 -26.68 18.92 -15.40
N LYS A 525 -26.61 20.07 -16.09
CA LYS A 525 -25.75 21.20 -15.69
C LYS A 525 -26.11 21.78 -14.32
N HIS A 526 -27.38 21.68 -13.90
CA HIS A 526 -27.83 22.17 -12.59
C HIS A 526 -27.53 21.19 -11.45
N THR A 527 -27.18 19.93 -11.75
CA THR A 527 -27.09 18.85 -10.78
C THR A 527 -26.08 19.12 -9.67
N ASN A 528 -24.87 19.56 -10.03
CA ASN A 528 -23.84 19.91 -9.04
C ASN A 528 -24.26 21.08 -8.16
N ALA A 529 -24.91 22.09 -8.73
CA ALA A 529 -25.36 23.26 -7.99
C ALA A 529 -26.50 22.91 -7.03
N MET A 530 -27.41 22.01 -7.43
CA MET A 530 -28.57 21.61 -6.64
C MET A 530 -28.17 20.88 -5.34
N VAL A 531 -27.17 20.00 -5.39
CA VAL A 531 -26.72 19.31 -4.17
C VAL A 531 -26.01 20.28 -3.21
N LEU A 532 -25.23 21.21 -3.75
CA LEU A 532 -24.62 22.28 -2.94
C LEU A 532 -25.69 23.21 -2.34
N GLU A 533 -26.75 23.53 -3.10
CA GLU A 533 -27.89 24.30 -2.60
C GLU A 533 -28.56 23.60 -1.43
N TYR A 534 -28.77 22.28 -1.49
CA TYR A 534 -29.33 21.52 -0.36
C TYR A 534 -28.43 21.53 0.86
N LEU A 535 -27.12 21.48 0.68
CA LEU A 535 -26.16 21.55 1.79
C LEU A 535 -26.11 22.94 2.42
N LEU A 536 -26.27 24.00 1.63
CA LEU A 536 -26.27 25.39 2.09
C LEU A 536 -27.58 25.85 2.73
N GLN A 537 -28.61 25.01 2.80
CA GLN A 537 -29.87 25.36 3.48
C GLN A 537 -29.67 25.56 4.99
N ASP A 538 -30.40 26.52 5.57
CA ASP A 538 -30.37 26.88 6.99
C ASP A 538 -30.65 25.71 7.97
N GLY A 539 -31.26 24.63 7.48
CA GLY A 539 -31.51 23.42 8.28
C GLY A 539 -30.23 22.63 8.61
N ASN A 540 -29.13 22.86 7.88
CA ASN A 540 -27.85 22.20 8.12
C ASN A 540 -26.98 23.05 9.04
N SER A 541 -26.16 22.40 9.87
CA SER A 541 -25.29 23.10 10.83
C SER A 541 -23.86 22.58 10.81
N VAL A 542 -22.98 23.33 11.47
CA VAL A 542 -21.61 22.95 11.77
C VAL A 542 -21.47 22.78 13.27
N GLU A 543 -20.91 21.66 13.71
CA GLU A 543 -20.65 21.34 15.11
C GLU A 543 -19.13 21.17 15.30
N LEU A 544 -18.53 22.10 16.05
CA LEU A 544 -17.09 22.09 16.31
C LEU A 544 -16.77 21.10 17.44
N LEU A 545 -16.01 20.06 17.12
CA LEU A 545 -15.55 19.11 18.13
C LEU A 545 -14.38 19.73 18.90
N LYS A 546 -14.37 19.53 20.22
CA LYS A 546 -13.26 19.95 21.07
C LYS A 546 -12.15 18.89 21.04
N PRO A 547 -10.90 19.26 21.37
CA PRO A 547 -9.84 18.28 21.57
C PRO A 547 -10.25 17.29 22.67
N ASN A 548 -10.03 16.01 22.40
CA ASN A 548 -10.30 14.96 23.37
C ASN A 548 -9.38 15.11 24.59
N ASN A 549 -9.94 15.00 25.80
CA ASN A 549 -9.12 14.91 27.01
C ASN A 549 -8.49 13.51 27.03
N LYS A 550 -7.19 13.40 27.32
CA LYS A 550 -6.36 12.18 27.20
C LYS A 550 -6.86 10.92 27.95
N ASP A 551 -8.01 10.97 28.61
CA ASP A 551 -8.60 9.92 29.45
C ASP A 551 -9.71 9.09 28.74
N SER A 552 -10.16 9.47 27.53
CA SER A 552 -11.18 8.74 26.75
C SER A 552 -10.73 8.42 25.32
N THR A 553 -11.33 7.41 24.66
CA THR A 553 -11.08 7.13 23.24
C THR A 553 -11.72 8.20 22.36
N ASP A 554 -11.22 8.39 21.13
CA ASP A 554 -11.76 9.39 20.21
C ASP A 554 -13.19 9.02 19.78
N ALA A 555 -13.45 7.72 19.63
CA ALA A 555 -14.78 7.19 19.35
C ALA A 555 -15.80 7.50 20.45
N ASP A 556 -15.46 7.27 21.72
CA ASP A 556 -16.36 7.56 22.85
C ASP A 556 -16.63 9.06 22.95
N PHE A 557 -15.59 9.88 22.78
CA PHE A 557 -15.71 11.34 22.79
C PHE A 557 -16.64 11.85 21.68
N LEU A 558 -16.50 11.31 20.47
CA LEU A 558 -17.37 11.66 19.34
C LEU A 558 -18.82 11.27 19.61
N LEU A 559 -19.09 10.03 20.06
CA LEU A 559 -20.44 9.56 20.35
C LEU A 559 -21.10 10.39 21.47
N LEU A 560 -20.35 10.71 22.53
CA LEU A 560 -20.83 11.58 23.61
C LEU A 560 -21.14 12.99 23.12
N SER A 561 -20.31 13.53 22.22
CA SER A 561 -20.54 14.86 21.63
C SER A 561 -21.82 14.88 20.79
N ILE A 562 -22.03 13.86 19.94
CA ILE A 562 -23.21 13.75 19.06
C ILE A 562 -24.51 13.69 19.86
N VAL A 563 -24.53 12.94 20.96
CA VAL A 563 -25.72 12.82 21.83
C VAL A 563 -26.05 14.15 22.55
N GLN A 564 -25.09 15.07 22.65
CA GLN A 564 -25.26 16.39 23.28
C GLN A 564 -25.64 17.51 22.30
N PHE A 565 -25.76 17.23 20.99
CA PHE A 565 -26.15 18.23 20.01
C PHE A 565 -27.54 18.80 20.30
N GLN A 566 -27.75 20.06 19.92
CA GLN A 566 -29.02 20.76 20.15
C GLN A 566 -30.21 20.04 19.50
N TRP A 567 -29.99 19.45 18.32
CA TRP A 567 -30.97 18.66 17.60
C TRP A 567 -30.56 17.21 17.57
N GLU A 568 -31.54 16.33 17.79
CA GLU A 568 -31.31 14.88 17.83
C GLU A 568 -30.80 14.35 16.48
N VAL A 569 -29.75 13.53 16.54
CA VAL A 569 -29.14 12.87 15.39
C VAL A 569 -29.55 11.39 15.38
N GLN A 570 -30.11 10.94 14.25
CA GLN A 570 -30.52 9.54 14.06
C GLN A 570 -29.58 8.77 13.12
N VAL A 571 -28.72 9.47 12.40
CA VAL A 571 -27.78 8.86 11.44
C VAL A 571 -26.37 9.36 11.72
N ILE A 572 -25.38 8.46 11.74
CA ILE A 572 -23.97 8.83 11.72
C ILE A 572 -23.38 8.38 10.40
N LEU A 573 -22.80 9.32 9.67
CA LEU A 573 -22.06 9.11 8.44
C LEU A 573 -20.57 9.39 8.73
N ASP A 574 -19.80 8.34 8.99
CA ASP A 574 -18.37 8.46 9.35
C ASP A 574 -17.47 8.57 8.10
N VAL A 575 -17.70 9.60 7.28
CA VAL A 575 -16.98 9.82 6.01
C VAL A 575 -15.52 10.19 6.25
N GLY A 576 -15.23 10.87 7.36
CA GLY A 576 -13.89 11.25 7.77
C GLY A 576 -13.10 10.16 8.50
N ALA A 577 -13.69 8.96 8.64
CA ALA A 577 -13.14 7.82 9.40
C ALA A 577 -12.66 8.22 10.81
N GLN A 578 -13.40 9.06 11.52
CA GLN A 578 -12.98 9.60 12.81
C GLN A 578 -13.02 8.55 13.92
N ILE A 579 -13.89 7.55 13.82
CA ILE A 579 -13.96 6.45 14.77
C ILE A 579 -12.96 5.38 14.35
N LEU A 580 -11.81 5.23 15.01
CA LEU A 580 -10.81 4.23 14.62
C LEU A 580 -10.81 2.98 15.50
N GLU A 581 -11.09 3.16 16.78
CA GLU A 581 -10.84 2.16 17.82
C GLU A 581 -11.91 1.06 17.83
N LEU A 582 -13.15 1.42 17.52
CA LEU A 582 -14.32 0.55 17.60
C LEU A 582 -14.68 -0.07 16.23
N THR A 583 -15.13 -1.31 16.23
CA THR A 583 -15.82 -1.95 15.09
C THR A 583 -17.21 -1.36 14.87
N ASN A 584 -17.81 -1.57 13.70
CA ASN A 584 -19.16 -1.06 13.40
C ASN A 584 -20.22 -1.55 14.40
N LEU A 585 -20.11 -2.80 14.84
CA LEU A 585 -20.99 -3.37 15.87
C LEU A 585 -20.78 -2.69 17.23
N GLU A 586 -19.53 -2.44 17.61
CA GLU A 586 -19.23 -1.76 18.88
C GLU A 586 -19.70 -0.31 18.86
N VAL A 587 -19.55 0.41 17.75
CA VAL A 587 -20.11 1.76 17.58
C VAL A 587 -21.63 1.72 17.71
N ALA A 588 -22.30 0.82 16.99
CA ALA A 588 -23.75 0.67 17.02
C ALA A 588 -24.25 0.36 18.45
N THR A 589 -23.58 -0.57 19.13
CA THR A 589 -23.93 -0.97 20.50
C THR A 589 -23.69 0.15 21.52
N SER A 590 -22.54 0.84 21.44
CA SER A 590 -22.20 1.95 22.34
C SER A 590 -23.12 3.14 22.12
N TRP A 591 -23.41 3.49 20.87
CA TRP A 591 -24.32 4.58 20.53
C TRP A 591 -25.75 4.29 21.00
N LEU A 592 -26.25 3.06 20.83
CA LEU A 592 -27.58 2.66 21.31
C LEU A 592 -27.70 2.82 22.84
N LYS A 593 -26.65 2.47 23.59
CA LYS A 593 -26.60 2.62 25.05
C LYS A 593 -26.63 4.09 25.49
N LEU A 594 -25.99 4.97 24.74
CA LEU A 594 -25.96 6.42 25.01
C LEU A 594 -27.23 7.14 24.53
N SER A 595 -27.95 6.57 23.56
CA SER A 595 -29.15 7.16 22.95
C SER A 595 -30.41 7.06 23.82
N GLN A 596 -31.39 7.92 23.51
CA GLN A 596 -32.70 7.95 24.15
C GLN A 596 -33.46 6.62 24.03
N THR A 597 -34.30 6.30 25.01
CA THR A 597 -34.97 4.98 25.14
C THR A 597 -36.06 4.70 24.10
N ASP A 598 -36.45 5.68 23.29
CA ASP A 598 -37.43 5.56 22.21
C ASP A 598 -36.87 4.84 20.97
N LYS A 599 -35.54 4.82 20.79
CA LYS A 599 -34.87 4.04 19.75
C LYS A 599 -34.62 2.62 20.23
N GLU A 600 -35.13 1.64 19.46
CA GLU A 600 -35.13 0.21 19.79
C GLU A 600 -33.87 -0.51 19.31
N ALA A 601 -33.25 -0.02 18.23
CA ALA A 601 -32.18 -0.72 17.53
C ALA A 601 -31.26 0.22 16.72
N VAL A 602 -30.12 -0.29 16.26
CA VAL A 602 -29.20 0.42 15.35
C VAL A 602 -28.88 -0.45 14.14
N VAL A 603 -29.04 0.12 12.96
CA VAL A 603 -28.64 -0.48 11.68
C VAL A 603 -27.17 -0.16 11.43
N PHE A 604 -26.38 -1.17 11.08
CA PHE A 604 -24.96 -1.06 10.74
C PHE A 604 -24.58 -2.09 9.68
N VAL A 605 -23.36 -2.03 9.16
CA VAL A 605 -22.84 -3.03 8.22
C VAL A 605 -21.82 -3.92 8.91
N ASN A 606 -21.98 -5.23 8.78
CA ASN A 606 -21.08 -6.23 9.37
C ASN A 606 -19.79 -6.41 8.53
N THR A 607 -18.89 -7.29 8.99
CA THR A 607 -17.62 -7.61 8.31
C THR A 607 -17.79 -8.37 6.98
N GLN A 608 -19.00 -8.79 6.63
CA GLN A 608 -19.35 -9.51 5.40
C GLN A 608 -20.04 -8.58 4.39
N ASP A 609 -20.00 -7.27 4.61
CA ASP A 609 -20.68 -6.23 3.83
C ASP A 609 -22.21 -6.40 3.78
N GLU A 610 -22.82 -6.92 4.86
CA GLU A 610 -24.27 -7.12 4.99
C GLU A 610 -24.89 -6.14 5.99
N LEU A 611 -26.03 -5.56 5.62
CA LEU A 611 -26.83 -4.71 6.49
C LEU A 611 -27.43 -5.54 7.63
N CYS A 612 -27.02 -5.21 8.85
CA CYS A 612 -27.46 -5.83 10.09
C CYS A 612 -28.14 -4.82 11.01
N VAL A 613 -28.90 -5.32 11.97
CA VAL A 613 -29.51 -4.52 13.02
C VAL A 613 -29.19 -5.13 14.38
N VAL A 614 -28.77 -4.30 15.34
CA VAL A 614 -28.56 -4.70 16.74
C VAL A 614 -29.58 -4.02 17.65
N ASP A 615 -30.26 -4.80 18.50
CA ASP A 615 -31.25 -4.29 19.47
C ASP A 615 -30.64 -4.01 20.86
N ARG A 616 -31.46 -3.49 21.77
CA ARG A 616 -31.03 -3.19 23.15
C ARG A 616 -30.67 -4.43 23.98
N GLU A 617 -31.14 -5.61 23.59
CA GLU A 617 -30.76 -6.89 24.19
C GLU A 617 -29.44 -7.45 23.62
N GLY A 618 -28.87 -6.81 22.59
CA GLY A 618 -27.66 -7.24 21.91
C GLY A 618 -27.87 -8.35 20.88
N ARG A 619 -29.12 -8.60 20.44
CA ARG A 619 -29.42 -9.54 19.36
C ARG A 619 -29.11 -8.88 18.01
N ILE A 620 -28.53 -9.67 17.10
CA ILE A 620 -28.10 -9.22 15.78
C ILE A 620 -28.84 -10.03 14.71
N ASP A 621 -29.57 -9.35 13.82
CA ASP A 621 -30.26 -9.95 12.68
C ASP A 621 -29.89 -9.22 11.38
N LEU A 622 -30.01 -9.90 10.24
CA LEU A 622 -29.91 -9.25 8.93
C LEU A 622 -31.13 -8.32 8.74
N LEU A 623 -30.92 -7.12 8.21
CA LEU A 623 -31.98 -6.10 8.10
C LEU A 623 -33.18 -6.62 7.31
N HIS A 624 -32.94 -7.25 6.15
CA HIS A 624 -33.99 -7.72 5.23
C HIS A 624 -34.88 -8.86 5.75
N VAL A 625 -34.48 -9.54 6.84
CA VAL A 625 -35.32 -10.54 7.52
C VAL A 625 -35.88 -10.02 8.85
N SER A 626 -35.42 -8.85 9.28
CA SER A 626 -35.79 -8.26 10.56
C SER A 626 -37.09 -7.47 10.44
N SER A 627 -37.89 -7.48 11.51
CA SER A 627 -39.07 -6.62 11.62
C SER A 627 -38.75 -5.12 11.53
N PHE A 628 -37.48 -4.75 11.72
CA PHE A 628 -36.99 -3.37 11.67
C PHE A 628 -36.89 -2.79 10.25
N GLU A 629 -36.84 -3.61 9.19
CA GLU A 629 -36.80 -3.11 7.80
C GLU A 629 -38.00 -2.19 7.49
N SER A 630 -39.18 -2.57 8.00
CA SER A 630 -40.41 -1.78 7.87
C SER A 630 -40.58 -0.69 8.92
N ARG A 631 -39.73 -0.67 9.96
CA ARG A 631 -39.83 0.21 11.14
C ARG A 631 -38.56 1.02 11.37
N LEU A 632 -37.89 1.46 10.30
CA LEU A 632 -36.64 2.23 10.38
C LEU A 632 -36.74 3.49 11.26
N ASP A 633 -37.93 4.04 11.46
CA ASP A 633 -38.21 5.17 12.36
C ASP A 633 -37.88 4.89 13.84
N SER A 634 -37.90 3.61 14.24
CA SER A 634 -37.48 3.14 15.57
C SER A 634 -35.98 2.85 15.67
N CYS A 635 -35.22 3.05 14.59
CA CYS A 635 -33.82 2.68 14.50
C CYS A 635 -32.90 3.90 14.32
N LEU A 636 -31.71 3.84 14.91
CA LEU A 636 -30.57 4.65 14.50
C LEU A 636 -29.84 3.97 13.34
N VAL A 637 -29.03 4.72 12.59
CA VAL A 637 -28.26 4.17 11.46
C VAL A 637 -26.82 4.65 11.52
N PHE A 638 -25.88 3.71 11.54
CA PHE A 638 -24.45 4.00 11.46
C PHE A 638 -23.88 3.47 10.14
N LEU A 639 -23.27 4.36 9.35
CA LEU A 639 -22.52 4.01 8.14
C LEU A 639 -21.09 4.51 8.30
N ASP A 640 -20.13 3.60 8.15
CA ASP A 640 -18.70 3.91 8.13
C ASP A 640 -18.25 4.52 6.79
N GLU A 641 -16.97 4.84 6.68
CA GLU A 641 -16.37 5.42 5.47
C GLU A 641 -16.66 4.61 4.19
N SER A 642 -16.46 3.28 4.21
CA SER A 642 -16.69 2.40 3.04
C SER A 642 -18.16 2.32 2.65
N HIS A 643 -19.05 2.34 3.64
CA HIS A 643 -20.47 2.08 3.50
C HIS A 643 -21.30 3.37 3.34
N THR A 644 -20.65 4.53 3.34
CA THR A 644 -21.25 5.79 2.86
C THR A 644 -21.41 5.84 1.34
N ARG A 645 -20.85 4.85 0.62
CA ARG A 645 -21.00 4.62 -0.83
C ARG A 645 -21.73 3.30 -1.10
N GLY A 646 -22.43 3.19 -2.22
CA GLY A 646 -23.10 1.96 -2.68
C GLY A 646 -24.34 1.50 -1.90
N ILE A 647 -24.45 1.77 -0.61
CA ILE A 647 -25.60 1.38 0.23
C ILE A 647 -26.76 2.35 0.05
N ASP A 648 -27.97 1.79 -0.05
CA ASP A 648 -29.24 2.52 -0.14
C ASP A 648 -30.20 2.06 0.96
N ILE A 649 -30.52 2.97 1.89
CA ILE A 649 -31.45 2.74 3.00
C ILE A 649 -32.58 3.78 2.89
N LYS A 650 -33.84 3.33 2.96
CA LYS A 650 -35.01 4.21 2.91
C LYS A 650 -35.23 4.89 4.26
N LEU A 651 -34.46 5.94 4.53
CA LEU A 651 -34.51 6.69 5.79
C LEU A 651 -35.80 7.55 5.91
N PRO A 652 -36.39 7.69 7.11
CA PRO A 652 -37.51 8.59 7.35
C PRO A 652 -37.20 10.06 7.02
N ALA A 653 -38.23 10.80 6.62
CA ALA A 653 -38.08 12.16 6.07
C ALA A 653 -37.58 13.22 7.05
N HIS A 654 -37.67 12.97 8.35
CA HIS A 654 -37.30 13.92 9.41
C HIS A 654 -35.92 13.62 10.03
N TYR A 655 -35.19 12.64 9.49
CA TYR A 655 -33.90 12.23 10.05
C TYR A 655 -32.83 13.30 9.85
N ARG A 656 -31.99 13.47 10.88
CA ARG A 656 -30.78 14.29 10.84
C ARG A 656 -29.54 13.40 10.94
N ALA A 657 -28.55 13.69 10.11
CA ALA A 657 -27.27 12.97 10.11
C ALA A 657 -26.12 13.80 10.69
N ALA A 658 -25.29 13.20 11.54
CA ALA A 658 -23.96 13.72 11.87
C ALA A 658 -22.96 13.22 10.83
N VAL A 659 -22.27 14.13 10.17
CA VAL A 659 -21.29 13.85 9.11
C VAL A 659 -19.91 14.17 9.62
N THR A 660 -19.06 13.15 9.79
CA THR A 660 -17.69 13.39 10.27
C THR A 660 -16.79 13.88 9.13
N LEU A 661 -15.91 14.83 9.43
CA LEU A 661 -14.90 15.32 8.50
C LEU A 661 -13.52 14.76 8.85
N GLY A 662 -12.70 14.51 7.83
CA GLY A 662 -11.35 13.97 7.98
C GLY A 662 -10.39 14.50 6.92
N ALA A 663 -9.09 14.32 7.14
CA ALA A 663 -8.08 14.82 6.21
C ALA A 663 -8.22 14.24 4.80
N ASN A 664 -7.94 15.06 3.77
CA ASN A 664 -8.06 14.69 2.36
C ASN A 664 -9.49 14.27 1.93
N LEU A 665 -10.53 14.67 2.66
CA LEU A 665 -11.91 14.42 2.27
C LEU A 665 -12.31 15.38 1.15
N THR A 666 -12.50 14.83 -0.06
CA THR A 666 -12.89 15.61 -1.24
C THR A 666 -14.38 15.94 -1.26
N LYS A 667 -14.74 16.95 -2.05
CA LYS A 667 -16.13 17.36 -2.25
C LYS A 667 -16.99 16.19 -2.70
N ASP A 668 -16.52 15.42 -3.69
CA ASP A 668 -17.24 14.26 -4.20
C ASP A 668 -17.59 13.28 -3.09
N ARG A 669 -16.60 12.83 -2.30
CA ARG A 669 -16.80 11.91 -1.18
C ARG A 669 -17.79 12.45 -0.15
N LEU A 670 -17.64 13.72 0.23
CA LEU A 670 -18.52 14.40 1.18
C LEU A 670 -19.97 14.43 0.67
N VAL A 671 -20.17 14.88 -0.56
CA VAL A 671 -21.48 14.98 -1.20
C VAL A 671 -22.12 13.60 -1.37
N GLN A 672 -21.37 12.60 -1.81
CA GLN A 672 -21.85 11.23 -1.99
C GLN A 672 -22.38 10.62 -0.69
N ALA A 673 -21.69 10.87 0.42
CA ALA A 673 -22.12 10.47 1.73
C ALA A 673 -23.35 11.24 2.21
N CYS A 674 -23.37 12.57 2.11
CA CYS A 674 -24.54 13.38 2.48
C CYS A 674 -25.80 12.95 1.70
N MET A 675 -25.65 12.57 0.43
CA MET A 675 -26.75 12.09 -0.41
C MET A 675 -27.25 10.68 -0.06
N ARG A 676 -26.70 10.01 0.97
CA ARG A 676 -27.39 8.88 1.64
C ARG A 676 -28.68 9.34 2.32
N MET A 677 -28.74 10.61 2.71
CA MET A 677 -29.98 11.29 3.07
C MET A 677 -30.75 11.64 1.78
N ARG A 678 -31.45 10.65 1.20
CA ARG A 678 -32.15 10.78 -0.10
C ARG A 678 -33.17 11.91 -0.18
N ARG A 679 -33.65 12.40 0.96
CA ARG A 679 -34.57 13.56 1.08
C ARG A 679 -33.88 14.78 1.68
N LEU A 680 -32.56 14.90 1.50
CA LEU A 680 -31.81 16.09 1.89
C LEU A 680 -32.38 17.33 1.20
N GLY A 681 -32.56 18.40 1.97
CA GLY A 681 -33.23 19.62 1.55
C GLY A 681 -34.75 19.49 1.38
N HIS A 682 -35.32 18.32 1.68
CA HIS A 682 -36.76 18.00 1.64
C HIS A 682 -37.19 17.31 2.95
N GLY A 683 -36.73 17.85 4.08
CA GLY A 683 -37.00 17.37 5.44
C GLY A 683 -35.78 16.78 6.13
N GLN A 684 -34.95 16.01 5.42
CA GLN A 684 -33.71 15.48 5.99
C GLN A 684 -32.63 16.56 6.00
N THR A 685 -31.79 16.55 7.04
CA THR A 685 -30.75 17.55 7.29
C THR A 685 -29.44 16.91 7.75
N VAL A 686 -28.35 17.68 7.72
CA VAL A 686 -27.03 17.24 8.18
C VAL A 686 -26.41 18.22 9.17
N ALA A 687 -25.57 17.70 10.07
CA ALA A 687 -24.69 18.46 10.93
C ALA A 687 -23.24 18.01 10.67
N PHE A 688 -22.36 18.92 10.26
CA PHE A 688 -20.96 18.61 10.00
C PHE A 688 -20.16 18.65 11.29
N CYS A 689 -19.61 17.50 11.70
CA CYS A 689 -18.74 17.38 12.85
C CYS A 689 -17.30 17.71 12.45
N VAL A 690 -16.78 18.87 12.89
CA VAL A 690 -15.47 19.38 12.48
C VAL A 690 -14.43 19.15 13.58
N PRO A 691 -13.53 18.16 13.45
CA PRO A 691 -12.46 17.95 14.41
C PRO A 691 -11.41 19.07 14.35
N PRO A 692 -10.62 19.29 15.41
CA PRO A 692 -9.63 20.39 15.48
C PRO A 692 -8.69 20.46 14.27
N GLU A 693 -8.18 19.31 13.79
CA GLU A 693 -7.33 19.24 12.58
C GLU A 693 -7.99 19.92 11.36
N ILE A 694 -9.30 19.74 11.19
CA ILE A 694 -10.04 20.28 10.04
C ILE A 694 -10.42 21.74 10.28
N GLN A 695 -10.67 22.14 11.53
CA GLN A 695 -10.89 23.54 11.87
C GLN A 695 -9.69 24.40 11.46
N ASP A 696 -8.47 23.93 11.73
CA ASP A 696 -7.24 24.65 11.37
C ASP A 696 -7.04 24.73 9.86
N LYS A 697 -7.36 23.64 9.14
CA LYS A 697 -7.31 23.63 7.66
C LYS A 697 -8.32 24.59 7.06
N ILE A 698 -9.56 24.62 7.55
CA ILE A 698 -10.59 25.56 7.10
C ILE A 698 -10.13 27.00 7.36
N ARG A 699 -9.69 27.31 8.59
CA ARG A 699 -9.22 28.65 8.98
C ARG A 699 -8.02 29.13 8.17
N SER A 700 -7.17 28.23 7.71
CA SER A 700 -6.01 28.58 6.87
C SER A 700 -6.37 29.06 5.45
N MET A 701 -7.63 28.90 5.02
CA MET A 701 -8.10 29.21 3.66
C MET A 701 -8.75 30.60 3.54
N ASP A 702 -8.19 31.61 4.23
CA ASP A 702 -8.66 33.01 4.21
C ASP A 702 -10.02 33.25 4.94
N CYS A 703 -10.35 32.45 5.95
CA CYS A 703 -11.43 32.80 6.88
C CYS A 703 -10.94 33.86 7.89
N ASP A 704 -11.73 34.90 8.13
CA ASP A 704 -11.44 35.86 9.20
C ASP A 704 -11.38 35.10 10.54
N PRO A 705 -10.27 35.18 11.32
CA PRO A 705 -10.09 34.37 12.53
C PRO A 705 -11.15 34.56 13.63
N GLY A 706 -11.99 35.60 13.50
CA GLY A 706 -13.07 35.93 14.42
C GLY A 706 -14.47 35.44 14.00
N ASN A 707 -14.64 34.87 12.80
CA ASN A 707 -15.93 34.34 12.35
C ASN A 707 -16.10 32.87 12.75
N GLU A 708 -17.34 32.48 13.03
CA GLU A 708 -17.70 31.07 13.23
C GLU A 708 -17.58 30.32 11.89
N ILE A 709 -17.19 29.05 11.95
CA ILE A 709 -17.08 28.21 10.75
C ILE A 709 -18.49 27.86 10.28
N GLU A 710 -18.82 28.26 9.06
CA GLU A 710 -20.11 27.99 8.44
C GLU A 710 -20.04 26.78 7.49
N VAL A 711 -21.21 26.32 7.04
CA VAL A 711 -21.31 25.21 6.07
C VAL A 711 -20.61 25.56 4.75
N SER A 712 -20.63 26.82 4.34
CA SER A 712 -19.91 27.31 3.15
C SER A 712 -18.41 27.07 3.26
N ASP A 713 -17.83 27.26 4.44
CA ASP A 713 -16.39 27.12 4.66
C ASP A 713 -15.98 25.64 4.60
N VAL A 714 -16.81 24.74 5.14
CA VAL A 714 -16.64 23.28 5.01
C VAL A 714 -16.66 22.87 3.54
N ILE A 715 -17.62 23.38 2.75
CA ILE A 715 -17.73 23.08 1.33
C ILE A 715 -16.51 23.60 0.57
N LEU A 716 -16.11 24.86 0.79
CA LEU A 716 -14.92 25.46 0.17
C LEU A 716 -13.65 24.67 0.49
N TRP A 717 -13.50 24.25 1.75
CA TRP A 717 -12.41 23.38 2.16
C TRP A 717 -12.41 22.04 1.39
N SER A 718 -13.55 21.35 1.30
CA SER A 718 -13.65 20.08 0.56
C SER A 718 -13.36 20.23 -0.95
N ILE A 719 -13.71 21.37 -1.54
CA ILE A 719 -13.36 21.71 -2.93
C ILE A 719 -11.85 21.90 -3.06
N SER A 720 -11.23 22.61 -2.12
CA SER A 720 -9.77 22.79 -2.13
C SER A 720 -9.04 21.45 -1.99
N GLU A 721 -9.54 20.51 -1.18
CA GLU A 721 -8.99 19.16 -1.05
C GLU A 721 -9.14 18.38 -2.36
N THR A 722 -10.25 18.54 -3.08
CA THR A 722 -10.45 17.98 -4.43
C THR A 722 -9.39 18.51 -5.41
N HIS A 723 -9.14 19.81 -5.41
CA HIS A 723 -8.09 20.43 -6.24
C HIS A 723 -6.69 19.91 -5.87
N ARG A 724 -6.38 19.77 -4.57
CA ARG A 724 -5.10 19.21 -4.10
C ARG A 724 -4.92 17.75 -4.48
N GLU A 725 -5.97 16.95 -4.39
CA GLU A 725 -5.96 15.55 -4.82
C GLU A 725 -5.70 15.44 -6.33
N MET A 726 -6.38 16.26 -7.14
CA MET A 726 -6.15 16.31 -8.58
C MET A 726 -4.70 16.70 -8.91
N HIS A 727 -4.16 17.75 -8.30
CA HIS A 727 -2.79 18.21 -8.53
C HIS A 727 -1.75 17.11 -8.22
N ARG A 728 -2.01 16.31 -7.18
CA ARG A 728 -1.19 15.15 -6.81
C ARG A 728 -1.29 13.98 -7.80
N ASN A 729 -2.46 13.78 -8.40
CA ASN A 729 -2.75 12.65 -9.28
C ASN A 729 -2.35 12.90 -10.75
N VAL A 730 -2.32 14.15 -11.23
CA VAL A 730 -1.98 14.50 -12.62
C VAL A 730 -0.60 13.97 -13.07
N PRO A 731 0.48 14.02 -12.26
CA PRO A 731 1.76 13.46 -12.67
C PRO A 731 1.71 11.93 -12.89
N LEU A 732 0.96 11.21 -12.04
CA LEU A 732 0.77 9.76 -12.17
C LEU A 732 -0.06 9.43 -13.42
N TRP A 733 -1.14 10.18 -13.64
CA TRP A 733 -1.94 10.11 -14.86
C TRP A 733 -1.09 10.29 -16.13
N ALA A 734 -0.17 11.27 -16.13
CA ALA A 734 0.70 11.55 -17.25
C ALA A 734 1.70 10.42 -17.52
N ALA A 735 2.36 9.90 -16.48
CA ALA A 735 3.28 8.78 -16.60
C ALA A 735 2.59 7.52 -17.16
N GLN A 736 1.38 7.21 -16.67
CA GLN A 736 0.58 6.09 -17.18
C GLN A 736 0.16 6.33 -18.65
N GLY A 737 -0.19 7.57 -19.01
CA GLY A 737 -0.56 7.93 -20.37
C GLY A 737 0.59 7.83 -21.38
N GLU A 738 1.79 8.26 -21.00
CA GLU A 738 3.00 8.11 -21.83
C GLU A 738 3.34 6.64 -22.06
N ARG A 739 3.27 5.82 -21.01
CA ARG A 739 3.43 4.36 -21.13
C ARG A 739 2.38 3.78 -22.08
N PHE A 740 1.11 4.17 -21.92
CA PHE A 740 0.03 3.69 -22.78
C PHE A 740 0.28 4.02 -24.26
N ILE A 741 0.70 5.25 -24.57
CA ILE A 741 1.04 5.67 -25.94
C ILE A 741 2.17 4.81 -26.50
N ARG A 742 3.25 4.62 -25.74
CA ARG A 742 4.37 3.76 -26.13
C ARG A 742 3.91 2.33 -26.42
N GLN A 743 3.09 1.75 -25.56
CA GLN A 743 2.56 0.40 -25.76
C GLN A 743 1.60 0.34 -26.96
N GLN A 744 0.81 1.37 -27.20
CA GLN A 744 -0.10 1.44 -28.34
C GLN A 744 0.67 1.45 -29.67
N ASP A 745 1.79 2.15 -29.76
CA ASP A 745 2.69 2.11 -30.91
C ASP A 745 3.23 0.71 -31.15
N LEU A 746 3.65 0.01 -30.09
CA LEU A 746 4.10 -1.38 -30.19
C LEU A 746 3.00 -2.30 -30.72
N TRP A 747 1.77 -2.19 -30.19
CA TRP A 747 0.63 -2.97 -30.70
C TRP A 747 0.32 -2.65 -32.17
N GLN A 748 0.36 -1.38 -32.59
CA GLN A 748 0.10 -1.00 -33.97
C GLN A 748 1.13 -1.55 -34.96
N GLN A 749 2.41 -1.63 -34.55
CA GLN A 749 3.48 -2.18 -35.40
C GLN A 749 3.31 -3.68 -35.69
N ILE A 750 2.57 -4.40 -34.84
CA ILE A 750 2.38 -5.86 -34.93
C ILE A 750 0.95 -6.27 -35.30
N THR A 751 0.06 -5.30 -35.56
CA THR A 751 -1.33 -5.55 -35.94
C THR A 751 -1.55 -5.19 -37.40
N GLU A 752 -2.00 -6.14 -38.21
CA GLU A 752 -2.37 -5.92 -39.62
C GLU A 752 -3.82 -6.37 -39.86
N ASN A 753 -4.65 -5.49 -40.41
CA ASN A 753 -6.08 -5.78 -40.71
C ASN A 753 -6.90 -6.33 -39.53
N GLY A 754 -6.53 -5.99 -38.29
CA GLY A 754 -7.22 -6.43 -37.08
C GLY A 754 -6.77 -7.79 -36.54
N GLU A 755 -5.74 -8.39 -37.15
CA GLU A 755 -5.04 -9.58 -36.64
C GLU A 755 -3.66 -9.20 -36.10
N THR A 756 -3.37 -9.61 -34.87
CA THR A 756 -2.13 -9.31 -34.18
C THR A 756 -1.15 -10.48 -34.26
N SER A 757 0.08 -10.23 -34.72
CA SER A 757 1.16 -11.22 -34.81
C SER A 757 2.26 -10.90 -33.81
N LEU A 758 2.16 -11.47 -32.61
CA LEU A 758 3.14 -11.30 -31.54
C LEU A 758 4.15 -12.45 -31.55
N ASN A 759 5.41 -12.14 -31.22
CA ASN A 759 6.49 -13.09 -31.01
C ASN A 759 7.31 -12.68 -29.77
N GLU A 760 8.22 -13.54 -29.32
CA GLU A 760 9.06 -13.28 -28.14
C GLU A 760 9.81 -11.93 -28.22
N SER A 761 10.51 -11.65 -29.34
CA SER A 761 11.27 -10.41 -29.52
C SER A 761 10.39 -9.17 -29.37
N ASN A 762 9.21 -9.17 -29.98
CA ASN A 762 8.27 -8.05 -29.89
C ASN A 762 7.65 -7.94 -28.50
N ALA A 763 7.36 -9.08 -27.85
CA ALA A 763 6.80 -9.12 -26.50
C ALA A 763 7.77 -8.53 -25.47
N THR A 764 9.08 -8.77 -25.59
CA THR A 764 10.08 -8.19 -24.68
C THR A 764 10.12 -6.66 -24.68
N HIS A 765 9.71 -5.99 -25.77
CA HIS A 765 9.63 -4.52 -25.81
C HIS A 765 8.54 -3.93 -24.89
N PHE A 766 7.57 -4.74 -24.46
CA PHE A 766 6.56 -4.33 -23.49
C PHE A 766 7.10 -4.30 -22.06
N LEU A 767 8.24 -4.95 -21.78
CA LEU A 767 8.86 -4.96 -20.46
C LEU A 767 9.31 -3.54 -20.05
N GLU A 768 9.21 -3.27 -18.75
CA GLU A 768 9.66 -2.05 -18.10
C GLU A 768 10.61 -2.43 -16.96
N GLU A 769 11.60 -1.59 -16.67
CA GLU A 769 12.42 -1.77 -15.47
C GLU A 769 11.56 -1.55 -14.22
N GLU A 770 11.58 -2.52 -13.30
CA GLU A 770 10.85 -2.42 -12.03
C GLU A 770 11.76 -1.98 -10.89
N SER A 771 12.95 -2.57 -10.79
CA SER A 771 13.95 -2.19 -9.79
C SER A 771 14.56 -0.82 -10.10
N GLN A 772 14.60 0.07 -9.11
CA GLN A 772 15.29 1.37 -9.19
C GLN A 772 16.25 1.54 -8.03
N THR A 773 17.48 1.91 -8.35
CA THR A 773 18.53 2.16 -7.35
C THR A 773 18.26 3.41 -6.51
N LEU A 774 18.83 3.47 -5.31
CA LEU A 774 18.82 4.65 -4.43
C LEU A 774 19.41 5.88 -5.12
N GLU A 775 20.37 5.68 -6.02
CA GLU A 775 20.95 6.74 -6.82
C GLU A 775 19.95 7.32 -7.82
N GLN A 776 19.25 6.47 -8.57
CA GLN A 776 18.19 6.93 -9.49
C GLN A 776 17.06 7.64 -8.73
N ARG A 777 16.70 7.17 -7.53
CA ARG A 777 15.60 7.71 -6.73
C ARG A 777 15.92 9.03 -6.05
N TYR A 778 17.11 9.16 -5.43
CA TYR A 778 17.37 10.23 -4.45
C TYR A 778 18.57 11.11 -4.76
N ARG A 779 19.44 10.73 -5.72
CA ARG A 779 20.61 11.55 -6.02
C ARG A 779 20.17 12.88 -6.64
N PRO A 780 20.63 14.03 -6.10
CA PRO A 780 20.31 15.34 -6.68
C PRO A 780 20.83 15.45 -8.12
N GLN A 781 19.99 15.87 -9.05
CA GLN A 781 20.41 16.13 -10.42
C GLN A 781 21.20 17.44 -10.49
N ARG A 782 22.42 17.40 -11.05
CA ARG A 782 23.33 18.57 -11.15
C ARG A 782 22.88 19.65 -12.17
N ASN A 783 21.76 19.45 -12.89
CA ASN A 783 21.23 20.39 -13.89
C ASN A 783 19.72 20.65 -13.68
N SER A 784 19.36 21.54 -12.75
CA SER A 784 17.96 21.83 -12.38
C SER A 784 17.16 22.70 -13.36
N ASN A 785 17.63 22.88 -14.59
CA ASN A 785 16.87 23.59 -15.65
C ASN A 785 16.15 22.66 -16.64
N LYS A 786 16.15 21.35 -16.40
CA LYS A 786 15.19 20.44 -17.04
C LYS A 786 14.25 19.92 -15.97
N PRO A 787 12.92 20.13 -16.07
CA PRO A 787 12.00 19.37 -15.25
C PRO A 787 12.30 17.88 -15.45
N VAL A 788 12.29 17.14 -14.33
CA VAL A 788 12.39 15.67 -14.29
C VAL A 788 11.61 15.09 -15.47
N ASP A 789 12.36 14.53 -16.42
CA ASP A 789 11.93 14.01 -17.71
C ASP A 789 10.65 14.62 -18.28
N ALA A 790 10.79 15.81 -18.88
CA ALA A 790 9.85 16.19 -19.93
C ALA A 790 9.86 15.08 -21.01
N PRO A 791 8.68 14.62 -21.49
CA PRO A 791 8.58 13.50 -22.41
C PRO A 791 9.53 13.65 -23.60
N SER A 792 10.25 12.58 -23.91
CA SER A 792 11.04 12.50 -25.13
C SER A 792 10.10 12.59 -26.33
N ALA A 793 10.21 13.69 -27.08
CA ALA A 793 9.30 14.11 -28.14
C ALA A 793 9.43 13.29 -29.44
N ASN A 794 9.47 11.96 -29.38
CA ASN A 794 9.58 11.10 -30.56
C ASN A 794 8.49 10.02 -30.56
N GLY A 795 7.43 10.25 -31.34
CA GLY A 795 6.36 9.29 -31.67
C GLY A 795 4.98 9.74 -31.19
N LEU A 796 4.05 10.01 -32.12
CA LEU A 796 2.68 10.54 -31.93
C LEU A 796 2.56 11.96 -31.31
N GLN A 797 2.69 12.98 -32.17
CA GLN A 797 2.76 14.41 -31.80
C GLN A 797 1.49 15.03 -31.19
N THR A 798 0.31 14.43 -31.28
CA THR A 798 -0.96 15.04 -30.82
C THR A 798 -1.34 14.66 -29.39
N THR A 799 -1.37 13.37 -29.05
CA THR A 799 -1.78 12.89 -27.72
C THR A 799 -0.71 13.18 -26.65
N SER A 800 0.57 13.01 -26.98
CA SER A 800 1.69 13.39 -26.10
C SER A 800 1.68 14.90 -25.81
N LYS A 801 1.37 15.73 -26.82
CA LYS A 801 1.19 17.17 -26.64
C LYS A 801 -0.02 17.50 -25.76
N ALA A 802 -1.14 16.79 -25.92
CA ALA A 802 -2.32 17.00 -25.08
C ALA A 802 -2.06 16.63 -23.61
N ILE A 803 -1.26 15.60 -23.32
CA ILE A 803 -0.82 15.26 -21.96
C ILE A 803 0.01 16.42 -21.38
N VAL A 804 0.99 16.90 -22.14
CA VAL A 804 1.83 18.04 -21.71
C VAL A 804 1.00 19.31 -21.50
N ASP A 805 0.06 19.61 -22.40
CA ASP A 805 -0.80 20.79 -22.28
C ASP A 805 -1.72 20.69 -21.06
N ARG A 806 -2.28 19.50 -20.76
CA ARG A 806 -3.04 19.28 -19.51
C ARG A 806 -2.17 19.42 -18.27
N CYS A 807 -0.95 18.88 -18.27
CA CYS A 807 0.00 19.09 -17.18
C CYS A 807 0.32 20.57 -16.94
N ARG A 808 0.35 21.39 -18.00
CA ARG A 808 0.56 22.84 -17.88
C ARG A 808 -0.62 23.58 -17.26
N GLU A 809 -1.85 23.12 -17.47
CA GLU A 809 -3.06 23.72 -16.87
C GLU A 809 -3.02 23.70 -15.33
N PHE A 810 -2.39 22.68 -14.74
CA PHE A 810 -2.29 22.53 -13.27
C PHE A 810 -1.10 23.26 -12.64
N GLY A 811 -0.13 23.75 -13.43
CA GLY A 811 1.06 24.46 -12.95
C GLY A 811 1.98 23.63 -12.02
N GLN A 812 3.22 24.08 -11.79
CA GLN A 812 4.24 23.54 -10.85
C GLN A 812 3.98 22.12 -10.29
N LEU A 813 4.00 21.11 -11.16
CA LEU A 813 3.78 19.72 -10.79
C LEU A 813 5.03 19.11 -10.13
N ASN A 814 4.86 18.43 -9.00
CA ASN A 814 5.96 17.72 -8.33
C ASN A 814 5.89 16.21 -8.61
N PHE A 815 6.50 15.80 -9.72
CA PHE A 815 6.58 14.41 -10.16
C PHE A 815 7.20 13.48 -9.09
N GLY A 816 8.18 13.95 -8.31
CA GLY A 816 8.81 13.13 -7.26
C GLY A 816 7.86 12.72 -6.14
N SER A 817 6.92 13.59 -5.75
CA SER A 817 5.92 13.27 -4.72
C SER A 817 4.81 12.32 -5.20
N SER A 818 4.59 12.24 -6.52
CA SER A 818 3.54 11.40 -7.10
C SER A 818 3.87 9.91 -7.07
N VAL A 819 5.16 9.56 -7.16
CA VAL A 819 5.63 8.17 -7.04
C VAL A 819 5.31 7.58 -5.66
N LEU A 820 5.22 8.41 -4.62
CA LEU A 820 4.85 7.95 -3.28
C LEU A 820 3.37 7.57 -3.16
N LEU A 821 2.51 8.14 -4.02
CA LEU A 821 1.06 7.91 -4.02
C LEU A 821 0.64 6.70 -4.86
N GLU A 822 1.56 6.14 -5.63
CA GLU A 822 1.28 5.06 -6.55
C GLU A 822 1.00 3.75 -5.79
N GLU A 823 -0.21 3.25 -5.97
CA GLU A 823 -0.69 1.97 -5.46
C GLU A 823 -0.84 1.03 -6.66
N GLN A 824 -0.39 -0.22 -6.53
CA GLN A 824 -0.30 -1.15 -7.65
C GLN A 824 -0.87 -2.50 -7.22
N GLU A 825 -1.71 -3.10 -8.06
CA GLU A 825 -2.08 -4.50 -7.92
C GLU A 825 -0.99 -5.36 -8.56
N ARG A 826 -0.12 -5.93 -7.73
CA ARG A 826 0.99 -6.79 -8.17
C ARG A 826 0.54 -8.25 -8.18
N GLU A 827 0.54 -8.85 -9.35
CA GLU A 827 0.37 -10.29 -9.50
C GLU A 827 1.77 -10.90 -9.68
N LEU A 828 2.27 -11.56 -8.63
CA LEU A 828 3.62 -12.11 -8.59
C LEU A 828 3.77 -13.31 -9.56
N SER A 829 4.94 -13.41 -10.20
CA SER A 829 5.32 -14.63 -10.92
C SER A 829 5.35 -15.82 -9.95
N PRO A 830 4.91 -17.03 -10.35
CA PRO A 830 5.04 -18.22 -9.54
C PRO A 830 6.49 -18.38 -9.05
N GLU A 831 6.66 -18.48 -7.74
CA GLU A 831 7.98 -18.63 -7.10
C GLU A 831 8.53 -20.03 -7.40
N ILE A 832 9.69 -20.09 -8.04
CA ILE A 832 10.46 -21.33 -8.14
C ILE A 832 11.39 -21.33 -6.93
N GLU A 833 10.99 -22.01 -5.85
CA GLU A 833 11.85 -22.18 -4.67
C GLU A 833 13.13 -22.93 -5.05
N HIS A 834 14.26 -22.23 -5.08
CA HIS A 834 15.57 -22.84 -5.24
C HIS A 834 16.07 -23.36 -3.89
N GLU A 835 15.83 -24.64 -3.61
CA GLU A 835 16.32 -25.29 -2.40
C GLU A 835 17.86 -25.38 -2.42
N ARG A 836 18.53 -24.52 -1.64
CA ARG A 836 20.00 -24.51 -1.54
C ARG A 836 20.44 -25.69 -0.68
N GLN A 837 20.86 -26.78 -1.31
CA GLN A 837 21.50 -27.89 -0.60
C GLN A 837 22.87 -27.45 -0.06
N VAL A 838 22.99 -27.43 1.28
CA VAL A 838 24.27 -27.17 1.95
C VAL A 838 25.20 -28.37 1.70
N GLN A 839 26.19 -28.17 0.84
CA GLN A 839 27.24 -29.17 0.61
C GLN A 839 28.12 -29.26 1.85
N ARG A 840 27.92 -30.32 2.65
CA ARG A 840 28.78 -30.60 3.81
C ARG A 840 30.19 -30.99 3.35
N PRO A 841 31.23 -30.70 4.16
CA PRO A 841 32.58 -31.17 3.89
C PRO A 841 32.59 -32.70 3.71
N PRO A 842 33.46 -33.25 2.85
CA PRO A 842 33.59 -34.70 2.71
C PRO A 842 34.00 -35.33 4.05
N PRO A 843 33.63 -36.60 4.31
CA PRO A 843 34.06 -37.30 5.52
C PRO A 843 35.58 -37.37 5.60
N ALA A 844 36.16 -36.94 6.72
CA ALA A 844 37.60 -37.01 6.99
C ALA A 844 37.84 -37.51 8.42
N GLN A 845 38.94 -38.23 8.65
CA GLN A 845 39.29 -38.65 10.01
C GLN A 845 39.96 -37.49 10.77
N PRO A 846 39.53 -37.22 12.02
CA PRO A 846 40.12 -36.17 12.84
C PRO A 846 41.59 -36.49 13.16
N ALA A 847 42.44 -35.47 13.15
CA ALA A 847 43.82 -35.61 13.59
C ALA A 847 43.87 -35.92 15.08
N VAL A 848 44.86 -36.72 15.50
CA VAL A 848 45.07 -37.03 16.91
C VAL A 848 45.66 -35.80 17.59
N HIS A 849 44.96 -35.29 18.61
CA HIS A 849 45.38 -34.09 19.32
C HIS A 849 46.50 -34.35 20.33
N TYR A 850 47.47 -33.45 20.37
CA TYR A 850 48.62 -33.55 21.26
C TYR A 850 49.19 -32.17 21.63
N LEU A 851 49.50 -31.97 22.91
CA LEU A 851 50.18 -30.75 23.37
C LEU A 851 51.69 -30.90 23.17
N HIS A 852 52.25 -30.13 22.23
CA HIS A 852 53.68 -30.17 21.96
C HIS A 852 54.49 -29.58 23.14
N PRO A 853 55.64 -30.19 23.53
CA PRO A 853 56.45 -29.69 24.65
C PRO A 853 56.91 -28.24 24.47
N ASP A 854 57.15 -27.82 23.23
CA ASP A 854 57.56 -26.44 22.94
C ASP A 854 56.40 -25.42 23.05
N VAL A 855 55.16 -25.83 22.78
CA VAL A 855 53.96 -25.01 23.05
C VAL A 855 53.76 -24.87 24.56
N LYS A 856 54.02 -25.94 25.32
CA LYS A 856 54.02 -25.90 26.79
C LYS A 856 55.12 -24.99 27.36
N ARG A 857 56.35 -25.05 26.82
CA ARG A 857 57.44 -24.13 27.18
C ARG A 857 57.12 -22.68 26.83
N PHE A 858 56.48 -22.45 25.67
CA PHE A 858 56.00 -21.13 25.26
C PHE A 858 55.00 -20.57 26.28
N ALA A 859 54.05 -21.38 26.74
CA ALA A 859 53.07 -21.00 27.77
C ALA A 859 53.70 -20.73 29.15
N LEU A 860 54.74 -21.49 29.52
CA LEU A 860 55.43 -21.37 30.82
C LEU A 860 56.49 -20.24 30.86
N GLY A 861 56.75 -19.56 29.74
CA GLY A 861 57.70 -18.43 29.68
C GLY A 861 59.17 -18.82 29.49
N ASP A 862 59.47 -20.10 29.23
CA ASP A 862 60.84 -20.59 29.00
C ASP A 862 61.42 -20.10 27.65
N THR A 863 62.73 -20.25 27.45
CA THR A 863 63.38 -19.97 26.16
C THR A 863 62.85 -20.91 25.08
N THR A 864 62.19 -20.33 24.07
CA THR A 864 61.61 -21.06 22.94
C THR A 864 62.68 -21.33 21.87
N PRO A 865 62.73 -22.54 21.28
CA PRO A 865 63.64 -22.82 20.17
C PRO A 865 63.34 -21.91 18.97
N SER A 866 64.38 -21.44 18.28
CA SER A 866 64.24 -20.65 17.04
C SER A 866 63.71 -21.49 15.86
N SER A 867 63.79 -22.83 15.95
CA SER A 867 63.11 -23.75 15.05
C SER A 867 62.39 -24.83 15.89
N SER A 868 61.07 -24.78 15.94
CA SER A 868 60.23 -25.77 16.62
C SER A 868 59.31 -26.43 15.59
N GLU A 869 59.07 -27.73 15.75
CA GLU A 869 58.02 -28.44 15.01
C GLU A 869 56.63 -28.28 15.66
N GLY A 870 56.57 -27.67 16.85
CA GLY A 870 55.34 -27.52 17.63
C GLY A 870 54.48 -26.32 17.25
N TYR A 871 55.02 -25.34 16.55
CA TYR A 871 54.31 -24.15 16.09
C TYR A 871 54.96 -23.58 14.83
N MET A 872 54.19 -22.81 14.05
CA MET A 872 54.62 -22.18 12.80
C MET A 872 54.13 -20.73 12.74
N ALA A 873 54.58 -19.96 11.75
CA ALA A 873 54.00 -18.64 11.52
C ALA A 873 52.53 -18.79 11.09
N ALA A 874 51.64 -17.93 11.59
CA ALA A 874 50.20 -18.14 11.43
C ALA A 874 49.76 -18.26 9.97
N PHE A 875 50.32 -17.45 9.07
CA PHE A 875 49.96 -17.49 7.65
C PHE A 875 50.55 -18.70 6.90
N GLU A 876 51.59 -19.35 7.42
CA GLU A 876 52.10 -20.62 6.86
C GLU A 876 51.09 -21.76 7.05
N SER A 877 50.24 -21.69 8.08
CA SER A 877 49.16 -22.66 8.28
C SER A 877 48.14 -22.68 7.13
N LEU A 878 48.04 -21.58 6.36
CA LEU A 878 47.14 -21.43 5.23
C LEU A 878 47.71 -22.02 3.92
N ALA A 879 48.95 -22.51 3.92
CA ALA A 879 49.63 -23.02 2.71
C ALA A 879 48.89 -24.17 2.01
N ARG A 880 47.94 -24.81 2.69
CA ARG A 880 47.13 -25.93 2.18
C ARG A 880 45.74 -25.52 1.69
N LEU A 881 45.40 -24.24 1.81
CA LEU A 881 44.15 -23.69 1.32
C LEU A 881 44.24 -23.35 -0.17
N SER A 882 43.09 -23.32 -0.84
CA SER A 882 42.99 -22.87 -2.24
C SER A 882 43.54 -21.46 -2.43
N ILE A 883 43.36 -20.58 -1.44
CA ILE A 883 43.84 -19.20 -1.46
C ILE A 883 45.36 -19.07 -1.55
N ALA A 884 46.11 -20.04 -1.02
CA ALA A 884 47.57 -20.06 -1.12
C ALA A 884 48.09 -20.22 -2.57
N ARG A 885 47.23 -20.63 -3.51
CA ARG A 885 47.57 -20.67 -4.95
C ARG A 885 47.45 -19.31 -5.64
N GLN A 886 46.75 -18.37 -5.01
CA GLN A 886 46.47 -17.04 -5.59
C GLN A 886 47.26 -15.93 -4.90
N ILE A 887 47.85 -16.20 -3.73
CA ILE A 887 48.52 -15.21 -2.90
C ILE A 887 49.88 -15.73 -2.43
N ASP A 888 50.91 -14.89 -2.49
CA ASP A 888 52.22 -15.18 -1.93
C ASP A 888 52.20 -14.99 -0.40
N LEU A 889 52.11 -16.11 0.32
CA LEU A 889 52.03 -16.13 1.78
C LEU A 889 53.29 -15.57 2.46
N SER A 890 54.42 -15.49 1.77
CA SER A 890 55.66 -14.93 2.32
C SER A 890 55.56 -13.41 2.59
N GLN A 891 54.64 -12.71 1.90
CA GLN A 891 54.36 -11.29 2.12
C GLN A 891 53.68 -11.01 3.47
N PHE A 892 53.08 -12.04 4.08
CA PHE A 892 52.38 -11.95 5.37
C PHE A 892 53.23 -12.47 6.55
N ALA A 893 54.51 -12.77 6.32
CA ALA A 893 55.47 -13.17 7.34
C ALA A 893 55.82 -11.98 8.26
N ALA A 894 54.86 -11.56 9.08
CA ALA A 894 54.99 -10.45 10.02
C ALA A 894 55.99 -10.78 11.14
N GLU A 895 57.28 -10.47 10.96
CA GLU A 895 58.37 -10.50 11.96
C GLU A 895 58.34 -11.68 12.98
N GLY A 896 57.74 -12.82 12.65
CA GLY A 896 57.54 -13.96 13.55
C GLY A 896 56.66 -13.70 14.79
N LYS A 897 55.86 -12.62 14.84
CA LYS A 897 55.10 -12.24 16.05
C LYS A 897 53.77 -12.96 16.22
N LEU A 898 53.18 -13.48 15.14
CA LEU A 898 51.91 -14.21 15.16
C LEU A 898 52.16 -15.66 14.76
N LEU A 899 51.97 -16.57 15.72
CA LEU A 899 52.24 -18.00 15.61
C LEU A 899 50.93 -18.78 15.74
N VAL A 900 50.96 -20.00 15.23
CA VAL A 900 49.88 -20.99 15.35
C VAL A 900 50.51 -22.32 15.75
N SER A 901 49.93 -23.03 16.70
CA SER A 901 50.42 -24.38 17.06
C SER A 901 50.18 -25.38 15.94
N ALA A 902 51.05 -26.39 15.83
CA ALA A 902 50.91 -27.44 14.83
C ALA A 902 49.59 -28.24 14.99
N ASP A 903 49.11 -28.38 16.24
CA ASP A 903 47.84 -29.02 16.59
C ASP A 903 46.63 -28.17 16.19
N PHE A 904 46.71 -26.84 16.33
CA PHE A 904 45.68 -25.93 15.81
C PHE A 904 45.57 -26.03 14.29
N ALA A 905 46.70 -26.01 13.60
CA ALA A 905 46.76 -26.04 12.13
C ALA A 905 46.39 -27.39 11.51
N THR A 906 46.43 -28.50 12.27
CA THR A 906 46.18 -29.85 11.77
C THR A 906 44.90 -30.42 12.38
N THR A 907 43.80 -30.29 11.65
CA THR A 907 42.47 -30.76 12.10
C THR A 907 42.13 -32.18 11.64
N ILE A 908 42.72 -32.66 10.54
CA ILE A 908 42.44 -33.97 9.92
C ILE A 908 43.72 -34.73 9.54
N THR A 909 43.64 -36.04 9.34
CA THR A 909 44.78 -36.90 8.97
C THR A 909 45.30 -36.69 7.54
N ARG A 910 46.62 -36.78 7.36
CA ARG A 910 47.31 -36.49 6.08
C ARG A 910 46.94 -37.43 4.91
N SER A 911 46.38 -38.60 5.18
CA SER A 911 46.00 -39.58 4.15
C SER A 911 44.73 -39.22 3.38
N ASP A 912 43.91 -38.33 3.93
CA ASP A 912 42.53 -38.13 3.46
C ASP A 912 42.40 -36.96 2.46
N ILE A 913 43.53 -36.31 2.14
CA ILE A 913 43.56 -35.08 1.34
C ILE A 913 44.11 -35.37 -0.06
N LEU A 914 43.20 -35.52 -1.03
CA LEU A 914 43.50 -35.42 -2.46
C LEU A 914 43.36 -33.97 -3.00
N GLY A 915 43.04 -32.98 -2.14
CA GLY A 915 42.67 -31.60 -2.51
C GLY A 915 43.07 -30.50 -1.50
N THR A 916 42.29 -29.41 -1.41
CA THR A 916 42.51 -28.27 -0.49
C THR A 916 41.81 -28.49 0.85
N SER A 917 42.36 -27.97 1.95
CA SER A 917 41.80 -28.13 3.31
C SER A 917 40.88 -26.98 3.74
N ASP A 918 40.22 -26.33 2.77
CA ASP A 918 39.42 -25.11 2.97
C ASP A 918 38.28 -25.33 3.97
N ALA A 919 37.61 -26.48 3.86
CA ALA A 919 36.45 -26.83 4.67
C ALA A 919 36.78 -27.33 6.09
N PHE A 920 38.06 -27.46 6.44
CA PHE A 920 38.52 -28.05 7.70
C PHE A 920 39.33 -27.07 8.56
N GLN A 921 39.21 -25.76 8.30
CA GLN A 921 39.86 -24.74 9.13
C GLN A 921 39.21 -24.66 10.51
N ARG A 922 40.05 -24.38 11.51
CA ARG A 922 39.61 -24.22 12.90
C ARG A 922 39.43 -22.73 13.21
N HIS A 923 38.33 -22.38 13.88
CA HIS A 923 38.13 -21.03 14.39
C HIS A 923 39.13 -20.72 15.53
N VAL A 924 39.69 -19.52 15.54
CA VAL A 924 40.62 -19.08 16.60
C VAL A 924 39.82 -18.77 17.87
N GLY A 925 39.77 -19.74 18.79
CA GLY A 925 39.09 -19.57 20.09
C GLY A 925 40.03 -19.17 21.24
N TRP A 926 41.33 -19.47 21.14
CA TRP A 926 42.28 -19.33 22.25
C TRP A 926 43.64 -18.81 21.74
N ILE A 927 44.20 -17.82 22.45
CA ILE A 927 45.49 -17.21 22.12
C ILE A 927 46.35 -17.11 23.39
N ILE A 928 47.60 -17.56 23.30
CA ILE A 928 48.64 -17.31 24.32
C ILE A 928 49.43 -16.06 23.93
N THR A 929 49.60 -15.14 24.87
CA THR A 929 50.40 -13.91 24.67
C THR A 929 51.61 -13.88 25.57
N ARG A 930 52.78 -13.53 25.02
CA ARG A 930 54.01 -13.30 25.79
C ARG A 930 54.37 -11.81 25.83
N TYR A 931 54.65 -11.26 27.01
CA TYR A 931 55.05 -9.86 27.19
C TYR A 931 56.39 -9.75 27.93
N THR A 932 57.12 -8.64 27.75
CA THR A 932 58.31 -8.29 28.56
C THR A 932 57.91 -7.43 29.76
N TYR A 933 58.47 -7.76 30.92
CA TYR A 933 58.17 -7.06 32.18
C TYR A 933 58.53 -5.56 32.17
N ASP A 934 59.51 -5.14 31.35
CA ASP A 934 60.03 -3.76 31.42
C ASP A 934 59.24 -2.72 30.59
N ASP A 935 58.35 -3.12 29.66
CA ASP A 935 57.66 -2.17 28.76
C ASP A 935 56.18 -2.54 28.47
N GLY A 936 55.65 -3.65 29.01
CA GLY A 936 54.26 -4.08 28.81
C GLY A 936 53.89 -4.43 27.36
N ARG A 937 54.86 -4.44 26.44
CA ARG A 937 54.64 -4.76 25.02
C ARG A 937 54.60 -6.27 24.81
N ILE A 938 53.58 -6.72 24.08
CA ILE A 938 53.43 -8.12 23.67
C ILE A 938 54.48 -8.41 22.58
N GLN A 939 55.33 -9.40 22.83
CA GLN A 939 56.37 -9.83 21.89
C GLN A 939 55.83 -10.82 20.86
N SER A 940 54.93 -11.72 21.27
CA SER A 940 54.35 -12.72 20.39
C SER A 940 52.97 -13.20 20.85
N PHE A 941 52.17 -13.60 19.87
CA PHE A 941 50.84 -14.19 19.99
C PHE A 941 50.90 -15.60 19.41
N MET A 942 50.29 -16.58 20.07
CA MET A 942 50.16 -17.94 19.54
C MET A 942 48.72 -18.42 19.64
N ALA A 943 48.07 -18.68 18.51
CA ALA A 943 46.78 -19.37 18.49
C ALA A 943 46.99 -20.87 18.75
N ILE A 944 46.18 -21.43 19.65
CA ILE A 944 46.26 -22.82 20.09
C ILE A 944 44.92 -23.52 19.94
N SER A 945 44.92 -24.85 19.89
CA SER A 945 43.67 -25.61 19.80
C SER A 945 42.91 -25.61 21.15
N PRO A 946 41.59 -25.88 21.14
CA PRO A 946 40.84 -26.11 22.37
C PRO A 946 41.41 -27.25 23.23
N TYR A 947 42.02 -28.26 22.60
CA TYR A 947 42.66 -29.36 23.30
C TYR A 947 43.93 -28.91 24.05
N GLU A 948 44.79 -28.14 23.37
CA GLU A 948 45.98 -27.55 24.00
C GLU A 948 45.60 -26.55 25.10
N ALA A 949 44.58 -25.73 24.87
CA ALA A 949 44.07 -24.79 25.87
C ALA A 949 43.64 -25.54 27.15
N ASN A 950 42.87 -26.61 27.02
CA ASN A 950 42.43 -27.44 28.16
C ASN A 950 43.59 -28.10 28.93
N LEU A 951 44.73 -28.39 28.28
CA LEU A 951 45.89 -29.01 28.94
C LEU A 951 46.87 -28.00 29.53
N LEU A 952 46.81 -26.74 29.08
CA LEU A 952 47.64 -25.64 29.57
C LEU A 952 46.95 -24.83 30.67
N HIS A 953 45.63 -24.91 30.74
CA HIS A 953 44.80 -24.41 31.84
C HIS A 953 44.90 -25.31 33.06
#